data_AF-I0GMC6-F1
#
_entry.id   AF-I0GMC6-F1
#
_cell.length_a   1.000
_cell.length_b   1.000
_cell.length_c   1.000
_cell.angle_alpha   90.00
_cell.angle_beta   90.00
_cell.angle_gamma   90.00
#
_symmetry.space_group_name_H-M   'P 1'
#
loop_
_entity.id
_entity.type
_entity.pdbx_description
1 polymer ?
#
loop_
_entity_poly.entity_id
_entity_poly.type
_entity_poly.pdbx_seq_one_letter_code
_entity_poly.pdbx_strand_id
1 'polypeptide(L)'
;MKHKESRDNRILALGDEAFSRRKNRWKRLRVIGEIIVVALLAFAVYNMFYSLDTYKPYDHNAVTASDKDTGFVALSYFGVDHIGDTSTLIGQKQLEKHLQELKRQGFVTITQQDIKDYYQQGRPLPEKALFLMFEDGRRDTAIFAQPILEKLNFKASMMSYGENVESHDLKFLKPSELEELEDSTYWELGTNGYRLEYINVFDRYHNYIGEIDPLRYAMLTPYLERDYNHYLMDYIRDKNGVPKESYGHMKRRISYDYEKLKDVYSSNLGKVPGAYVHMHGNTGKFANNPAVSAVNEKWIRELFPMAFNREGYCFNQRNSSLYDLTRMQPQPYWSINHLLMRIKYDINTPIEFVTGDTDRQNNWNLITGAAEVDKETYTLTTLPEGEALAEVRESSSLPDLKISTKLLGNAFGAQQIFLRSDAGRDNCLCVELLNDQLVVFEKLGGVRRDLYKEKIPVILGEKIPSVEENKKEAEIQENTAFARYATTKEQAEEYYGRAKNREAIPAATVADGAEPYEHSQSFHRRGDHKLVIDLKGDRLILTLDDKQIPEELTVSDTGHGSIFLGASWQGEAWSQRNLADDVYDAVFDKFTVTTNTGKDKEKVLFTTEFSGWDKFVFQAGELWDRVLFWFLRHA
;
A
#
# COMPACT_ATOMS: atom_id res chain seq x y z
N MET A 1 80.57 20.81 -8.26
CA MET A 1 80.55 20.37 -9.67
C MET A 1 79.41 19.39 -10.01
N LYS A 2 79.07 18.39 -9.18
CA LYS A 2 77.97 17.42 -9.47
C LYS A 2 76.56 17.99 -9.65
N HIS A 3 76.24 19.18 -9.12
CA HIS A 3 74.89 19.77 -9.26
C HIS A 3 74.67 20.49 -10.60
N LYS A 4 75.75 20.87 -11.31
CA LYS A 4 75.69 21.53 -12.62
C LYS A 4 75.51 20.50 -13.75
N GLU A 5 76.23 19.37 -13.67
CA GLU A 5 76.10 18.23 -14.60
C GLU A 5 74.69 17.59 -14.62
N SER A 6 74.04 17.48 -13.47
CA SER A 6 72.66 16.94 -13.38
C SER A 6 71.62 17.86 -14.03
N ARG A 7 71.85 19.18 -14.01
CA ARG A 7 70.95 20.17 -14.62
C ARG A 7 71.15 20.22 -16.14
N ASP A 8 72.41 20.14 -16.60
CA ASP A 8 72.75 20.06 -18.02
C ASP A 8 72.24 18.77 -18.69
N ASN A 9 72.28 17.62 -18.02
CA ASN A 9 71.72 16.37 -18.59
C ASN A 9 70.19 16.40 -18.76
N ARG A 10 69.46 17.10 -17.88
CA ARG A 10 68.00 17.30 -18.05
C ARG A 10 67.67 18.33 -19.13
N ILE A 11 68.55 19.29 -19.38
CA ILE A 11 68.39 20.32 -20.44
C ILE A 11 68.81 19.75 -21.81
N LEU A 12 69.85 18.93 -21.88
CA LEU A 12 70.27 18.20 -23.09
C LEU A 12 69.22 17.15 -23.52
N ALA A 13 68.51 16.53 -22.58
CA ALA A 13 67.39 15.62 -22.87
C ALA A 13 66.13 16.33 -23.42
N LEU A 14 66.03 17.66 -23.34
CA LEU A 14 64.94 18.44 -23.97
C LEU A 14 65.18 18.65 -25.47
N GLY A 15 66.42 18.46 -25.96
CA GLY A 15 66.79 18.53 -27.38
C GLY A 15 66.88 17.18 -28.09
N ASP A 16 66.72 16.06 -27.38
CA ASP A 16 66.73 14.73 -27.98
C ASP A 16 65.34 14.38 -28.55
N GLU A 17 65.26 14.40 -29.89
CA GLU A 17 64.07 14.13 -30.67
C GLU A 17 63.53 12.70 -30.44
N ALA A 18 64.40 11.73 -30.09
CA ALA A 18 64.01 10.35 -29.80
C ALA A 18 63.38 10.23 -28.39
N PHE A 19 63.95 10.89 -27.38
CA PHE A 19 63.39 10.96 -26.03
C PHE A 19 62.02 11.64 -26.02
N SER A 20 61.89 12.77 -26.71
CA SER A 20 60.63 13.51 -26.85
C SER A 20 59.56 12.70 -27.59
N ARG A 21 59.93 11.95 -28.65
CA ARG A 21 59.01 11.03 -29.35
C ARG A 21 58.52 9.89 -28.46
N ARG A 22 59.40 9.24 -27.68
CA ARG A 22 59.01 8.17 -26.75
C ARG A 22 58.08 8.68 -25.65
N LYS A 23 58.42 9.81 -25.03
CA LYS A 23 57.58 10.46 -24.00
C LYS A 23 56.23 10.89 -24.55
N ASN A 24 56.17 11.44 -25.76
CA ASN A 24 54.92 11.80 -26.42
C ASN A 24 54.08 10.57 -26.81
N ARG A 25 54.69 9.45 -27.22
CA ARG A 25 53.96 8.18 -27.43
C ARG A 25 53.34 7.66 -26.14
N TRP A 26 54.07 7.66 -25.03
CA TRP A 26 53.54 7.27 -23.72
C TRP A 26 52.44 8.20 -23.21
N LYS A 27 52.59 9.52 -23.42
CA LYS A 27 51.52 10.49 -23.14
C LYS A 27 50.28 10.23 -23.99
N ARG A 28 50.44 9.97 -25.30
CA ARG A 28 49.32 9.63 -26.19
C ARG A 28 48.62 8.34 -25.76
N LEU A 29 49.36 7.29 -25.45
CA LEU A 29 48.79 6.03 -24.96
C LEU A 29 48.05 6.21 -23.63
N ARG A 30 48.60 7.00 -22.70
CA ARG A 30 47.93 7.34 -21.45
C ARG A 30 46.64 8.13 -21.67
N VAL A 31 46.67 9.15 -22.54
CA VAL A 31 45.49 9.95 -22.88
C VAL A 31 44.42 9.08 -23.57
N ILE A 32 44.81 8.17 -24.46
CA ILE A 32 43.89 7.20 -25.06
C ILE A 32 43.27 6.31 -23.98
N GLY A 33 44.08 5.82 -23.03
CA GLY A 33 43.58 5.04 -21.89
C GLY A 33 42.60 5.83 -21.02
N GLU A 34 42.92 7.08 -20.69
CA GLU A 34 42.04 7.99 -19.93
C GLU A 34 40.72 8.25 -20.69
N ILE A 35 40.77 8.47 -22.01
CA ILE A 35 39.57 8.62 -22.85
C ILE A 35 38.74 7.34 -22.84
N ILE A 36 39.35 6.15 -22.94
CA ILE A 36 38.63 4.88 -22.88
C ILE A 36 37.95 4.72 -21.52
N VAL A 37 38.63 5.02 -20.41
CA VAL A 37 38.04 4.95 -19.07
C VAL A 37 36.86 5.91 -18.93
N VAL A 38 37.01 7.17 -19.39
CA VAL A 38 35.90 8.14 -19.38
C VAL A 38 34.75 7.68 -20.26
N ALA A 39 35.02 7.12 -21.44
CA ALA A 39 33.99 6.57 -22.32
C ALA A 39 33.27 5.37 -21.71
N LEU A 40 33.99 4.47 -21.03
CA LEU A 40 33.40 3.34 -20.30
C LEU A 40 32.56 3.80 -19.11
N LEU A 41 33.00 4.82 -18.37
CA LEU A 41 32.22 5.41 -17.29
C LEU A 41 30.97 6.10 -17.83
N ALA A 42 31.08 6.88 -18.92
CA ALA A 42 29.95 7.51 -19.57
C ALA A 42 28.95 6.48 -20.12
N PHE A 43 29.45 5.37 -20.70
CA PHE A 43 28.62 4.26 -21.16
C PHE A 43 27.93 3.53 -19.99
N ALA A 44 28.64 3.31 -18.88
CA ALA A 44 28.05 2.73 -17.67
C ALA A 44 26.97 3.62 -17.07
N VAL A 45 27.20 4.94 -17.01
CA VAL A 45 26.20 5.93 -16.58
C VAL A 45 25.02 5.94 -17.55
N TYR A 46 25.26 5.93 -18.86
CA TYR A 46 24.20 5.88 -19.86
C TYR A 46 23.32 4.64 -19.70
N ASN A 47 23.92 3.44 -19.61
CA ASN A 47 23.15 2.20 -19.41
C ASN A 47 22.47 2.11 -18.04
N MET A 48 22.91 2.88 -17.04
CA MET A 48 22.26 2.94 -15.73
C MET A 48 20.95 3.74 -15.78
N PHE A 49 20.85 4.71 -16.70
CA PHE A 49 19.68 5.58 -16.82
C PHE A 49 18.81 5.31 -18.04
N TYR A 50 19.36 4.65 -19.07
CA TYR A 50 18.66 4.35 -20.32
C TYR A 50 18.78 2.86 -20.62
N SER A 51 17.65 2.16 -20.50
CA SER A 51 17.52 0.80 -21.00
C SER A 51 17.23 0.82 -22.50
N LEU A 52 17.99 0.05 -23.26
CA LEU A 52 17.74 -0.16 -24.70
C LEU A 52 16.73 -1.29 -24.95
N ASP A 53 16.27 -1.96 -23.89
CA ASP A 53 15.32 -3.06 -24.01
C ASP A 53 13.92 -2.51 -24.24
N THR A 54 13.27 -2.95 -25.31
CA THR A 54 11.86 -2.63 -25.58
C THR A 54 10.96 -3.74 -25.05
N TYR A 55 9.76 -3.36 -24.60
CA TYR A 55 8.71 -4.30 -24.22
C TYR A 55 8.43 -5.31 -25.33
N LYS A 56 8.40 -6.59 -24.97
CA LYS A 56 8.07 -7.70 -25.86
C LYS A 56 6.66 -8.19 -25.54
N PRO A 57 5.66 -7.94 -26.41
CA PRO A 57 4.32 -8.47 -26.21
C PRO A 57 4.33 -10.00 -26.26
N TYR A 58 3.31 -10.61 -25.67
CA TYR A 58 3.10 -12.05 -25.80
C TYR A 58 2.81 -12.43 -27.26
N ASP A 59 3.11 -13.67 -27.63
CA ASP A 59 2.83 -14.15 -28.99
C ASP A 59 1.34 -14.45 -29.14
N HIS A 60 0.62 -13.55 -29.82
CA HIS A 60 -0.79 -13.73 -30.09
C HIS A 60 -1.12 -14.99 -30.91
N ASN A 61 -0.18 -15.52 -31.69
CA ASN A 61 -0.41 -16.74 -32.49
C ASN A 61 -0.22 -18.01 -31.66
N ALA A 62 0.54 -17.93 -30.56
CA ALA A 62 0.70 -19.03 -29.62
C ALA A 62 -0.52 -19.20 -28.70
N VAL A 63 -1.34 -18.15 -28.54
CA VAL A 63 -2.59 -18.19 -27.79
C VAL A 63 -3.67 -18.81 -28.68
N THR A 64 -3.94 -20.10 -28.47
CA THR A 64 -5.06 -20.77 -29.13
C THR A 64 -6.37 -20.45 -28.41
N ALA A 65 -7.47 -20.41 -29.17
CA ALA A 65 -8.80 -20.33 -28.57
C ALA A 65 -9.04 -21.64 -27.78
N SER A 66 -8.87 -21.55 -26.46
CA SER A 66 -9.28 -22.60 -25.54
C SER A 66 -10.81 -22.63 -25.43
N ASP A 67 -11.40 -23.79 -25.16
CA ASP A 67 -12.85 -23.90 -24.89
C ASP A 67 -13.28 -23.09 -23.65
N LYS A 68 -12.32 -22.69 -22.80
CA LYS A 68 -12.54 -21.89 -21.59
C LYS A 68 -11.97 -20.47 -21.78
N ASP A 69 -12.85 -19.49 -21.67
CA ASP A 69 -12.48 -18.07 -21.56
C ASP A 69 -11.95 -17.78 -20.15
N THR A 70 -10.70 -17.35 -20.04
CA THR A 70 -10.00 -17.08 -18.78
C THR A 70 -9.94 -15.60 -18.44
N GLY A 71 -10.52 -14.73 -19.28
CA GLY A 71 -10.58 -13.30 -19.03
C GLY A 71 -9.22 -12.65 -18.73
N PHE A 72 -9.23 -11.64 -17.88
CA PHE A 72 -8.01 -11.00 -17.37
C PHE A 72 -8.19 -10.44 -15.96
N VAL A 73 -7.07 -10.35 -15.26
CA VAL A 73 -6.92 -9.68 -13.95
C VAL A 73 -6.55 -8.22 -14.20
N ALA A 74 -7.18 -7.28 -13.51
CA ALA A 74 -6.80 -5.87 -13.52
C ALA A 74 -6.36 -5.41 -12.12
N LEU A 75 -5.12 -4.94 -12.01
CA LEU A 75 -4.54 -4.39 -10.78
C LEU A 75 -4.25 -2.90 -10.97
N SER A 76 -4.60 -2.10 -9.98
CA SER A 76 -4.34 -0.65 -9.96
C SER A 76 -3.57 -0.27 -8.70
N TYR A 77 -2.35 0.22 -8.83
CA TYR A 77 -1.61 0.81 -7.71
C TYR A 77 -1.84 2.32 -7.68
N PHE A 78 -2.08 2.90 -6.50
CA PHE A 78 -2.30 4.34 -6.39
C PHE A 78 -1.07 5.14 -6.85
N GLY A 79 0.10 4.69 -6.42
CA GLY A 79 1.40 5.21 -6.86
C GLY A 79 2.53 4.51 -6.11
N VAL A 80 3.76 4.79 -6.51
CA VAL A 80 4.97 4.15 -5.96
C VAL A 80 5.86 5.21 -5.33
N ASP A 81 6.30 4.94 -4.11
CA ASP A 81 7.36 5.71 -3.47
C ASP A 81 8.61 4.83 -3.28
N HIS A 82 9.71 5.44 -2.82
CA HIS A 82 10.96 4.71 -2.68
C HIS A 82 10.98 3.78 -1.46
N ILE A 83 10.40 4.22 -0.32
CA ILE A 83 10.56 3.57 0.99
C ILE A 83 9.38 2.68 1.35
N GLY A 84 8.15 3.14 1.12
CA GLY A 84 6.89 2.48 1.51
C GLY A 84 6.42 2.86 2.90
N ASP A 85 6.73 4.07 3.39
CA ASP A 85 6.31 4.55 4.71
C ASP A 85 5.05 5.42 4.67
N THR A 86 4.47 5.61 3.49
CA THR A 86 3.19 6.29 3.33
C THR A 86 2.02 5.32 3.47
N SER A 87 0.87 5.82 3.92
CA SER A 87 -0.34 5.01 4.04
C SER A 87 -1.03 4.72 2.71
N THR A 88 -0.56 5.29 1.60
CA THR A 88 -1.24 5.26 0.30
C THR A 88 -0.37 4.82 -0.88
N LEU A 89 0.94 5.02 -0.86
CA LEU A 89 1.85 4.63 -1.95
C LEU A 89 2.58 3.35 -1.56
N ILE A 90 2.71 2.42 -2.51
CA ILE A 90 3.47 1.19 -2.29
C ILE A 90 4.96 1.50 -2.40
N GLY A 91 5.76 0.95 -1.47
CA GLY A 91 7.21 1.06 -1.57
C GLY A 91 7.77 0.25 -2.74
N GLN A 92 8.79 0.79 -3.41
CA GLN A 92 9.43 0.16 -4.57
C GLN A 92 9.80 -1.32 -4.34
N LYS A 93 10.40 -1.64 -3.18
CA LYS A 93 10.75 -3.03 -2.81
C LYS A 93 9.52 -3.94 -2.72
N GLN A 94 8.41 -3.45 -2.17
CA GLN A 94 7.17 -4.24 -2.03
C GLN A 94 6.46 -4.44 -3.37
N LEU A 95 6.43 -3.39 -4.21
CA LEU A 95 5.92 -3.51 -5.58
C LEU A 95 6.73 -4.54 -6.37
N GLU A 96 8.07 -4.50 -6.28
CA GLU A 96 8.93 -5.46 -6.95
C GLU A 96 8.61 -6.90 -6.51
N LYS A 97 8.44 -7.14 -5.20
CA LYS A 97 8.01 -8.44 -4.67
C LYS A 97 6.67 -8.89 -5.27
N HIS A 98 5.66 -8.02 -5.32
CA HIS A 98 4.35 -8.35 -5.91
C HIS A 98 4.49 -8.74 -7.39
N LEU A 99 5.14 -7.90 -8.20
CA LEU A 99 5.22 -8.13 -9.64
C LEU A 99 6.12 -9.32 -10.01
N GLN A 100 7.21 -9.55 -9.25
CA GLN A 100 8.06 -10.73 -9.41
C GLN A 100 7.26 -12.01 -9.16
N GLU A 101 6.44 -12.05 -8.12
CA GLU A 101 5.64 -13.23 -7.83
C GLU A 101 4.56 -13.44 -8.88
N LEU A 102 3.87 -12.39 -9.34
CA LEU A 102 2.93 -12.52 -10.47
C LEU A 102 3.63 -13.07 -11.72
N LYS A 103 4.85 -12.62 -12.03
CA LYS A 103 5.65 -13.17 -13.13
C LYS A 103 5.95 -14.66 -12.91
N ARG A 104 6.36 -15.06 -11.69
CA ARG A 104 6.65 -16.46 -11.33
C ARG A 104 5.42 -17.36 -11.48
N GLN A 105 4.25 -16.84 -11.11
CA GLN A 105 2.96 -17.52 -11.30
C GLN A 105 2.58 -17.66 -12.77
N GLY A 106 3.27 -16.99 -13.70
CA GLY A 106 3.00 -17.05 -15.14
C GLY A 106 2.07 -15.95 -15.63
N PHE A 107 1.83 -14.90 -14.85
CA PHE A 107 1.08 -13.74 -15.35
C PHE A 107 1.85 -13.03 -16.45
N VAL A 108 1.10 -12.60 -17.47
CA VAL A 108 1.62 -11.86 -18.62
C VAL A 108 0.79 -10.60 -18.80
N THR A 109 1.47 -9.46 -18.92
CA THR A 109 0.77 -8.20 -19.10
C THR A 109 0.15 -8.08 -20.48
N ILE A 110 -1.04 -7.50 -20.54
CA ILE A 110 -1.78 -7.22 -21.78
C ILE A 110 -1.87 -5.71 -22.00
N THR A 111 -2.06 -5.31 -23.25
CA THR A 111 -2.21 -3.90 -23.66
C THR A 111 -3.67 -3.45 -23.64
N GLN A 112 -3.89 -2.14 -23.72
CA GLN A 112 -5.22 -1.58 -23.92
C GLN A 112 -5.86 -2.08 -25.23
N GLN A 113 -5.05 -2.30 -26.29
CA GLN A 113 -5.53 -2.85 -27.55
C GLN A 113 -5.92 -4.34 -27.43
N ASP A 114 -5.19 -5.12 -26.64
CA ASP A 114 -5.54 -6.52 -26.36
C ASP A 114 -6.93 -6.64 -25.70
N ILE A 115 -7.22 -5.75 -24.74
CA ILE A 115 -8.54 -5.70 -24.11
C ILE A 115 -9.63 -5.38 -25.15
N LYS A 116 -9.40 -4.38 -26.02
CA LYS A 116 -10.36 -4.05 -27.08
C LYS A 116 -10.58 -5.22 -28.03
N ASP A 117 -9.51 -5.85 -28.53
CA ASP A 117 -9.59 -7.01 -29.42
C ASP A 117 -10.31 -8.18 -28.75
N TYR A 118 -10.07 -8.40 -27.46
CA TYR A 118 -10.72 -9.43 -26.67
C TYR A 118 -12.25 -9.25 -26.61
N TYR A 119 -12.73 -8.04 -26.33
CA TYR A 119 -14.18 -7.76 -26.27
C TYR A 119 -14.83 -7.62 -27.65
N GLN A 120 -14.16 -6.97 -28.61
CA GLN A 120 -14.78 -6.56 -29.88
C GLN A 120 -14.59 -7.58 -31.01
N GLN A 121 -13.43 -8.25 -31.05
CA GLN A 121 -13.07 -9.18 -32.12
C GLN A 121 -13.09 -10.64 -31.67
N GLY A 122 -13.29 -10.87 -30.37
CA GLY A 122 -13.29 -12.21 -29.82
C GLY A 122 -11.90 -12.84 -29.77
N ARG A 123 -10.81 -12.05 -29.86
CA ARG A 123 -9.43 -12.55 -29.79
C ARG A 123 -9.16 -13.15 -28.39
N PRO A 124 -8.56 -14.35 -28.30
CA PRO A 124 -8.24 -14.94 -26.99
C PRO A 124 -7.08 -14.18 -26.31
N LEU A 125 -7.07 -14.20 -24.99
CA LEU A 125 -5.99 -13.68 -24.15
C LEU A 125 -5.17 -14.85 -23.55
N PRO A 126 -3.92 -14.60 -23.10
CA PRO A 126 -3.18 -15.58 -22.30
C PRO A 126 -3.97 -16.03 -21.07
N GLU A 127 -3.77 -17.28 -20.63
CA GLU A 127 -4.50 -17.86 -19.48
C GLU A 127 -4.40 -17.00 -18.21
N LYS A 128 -3.23 -16.40 -17.95
CA LYS A 128 -2.98 -15.47 -16.83
C LYS A 128 -2.72 -14.05 -17.34
N ALA A 129 -3.69 -13.50 -18.08
CA ALA A 129 -3.62 -12.13 -18.56
C ALA A 129 -3.75 -11.10 -17.42
N LEU A 130 -2.87 -10.10 -17.41
CA LEU A 130 -2.80 -9.04 -16.40
C LEU A 130 -2.85 -7.65 -17.05
N PHE A 131 -3.80 -6.82 -16.68
CA PHE A 131 -3.78 -5.40 -16.97
C PHE A 131 -3.29 -4.63 -15.74
N LEU A 132 -2.14 -3.97 -15.87
CA LEU A 132 -1.47 -3.27 -14.77
C LEU A 132 -1.64 -1.76 -14.93
N MET A 133 -2.10 -1.08 -13.89
CA MET A 133 -2.32 0.36 -13.87
C MET A 133 -1.63 1.03 -12.68
N PHE A 134 -1.21 2.28 -12.89
CA PHE A 134 -0.78 3.19 -11.84
C PHE A 134 -1.54 4.50 -11.94
N GLU A 135 -2.11 4.99 -10.83
CA GLU A 135 -2.99 6.16 -10.82
C GLU A 135 -2.27 7.49 -10.53
N ASP A 136 -3.01 8.60 -10.59
CA ASP A 136 -2.61 9.98 -10.30
C ASP A 136 -1.59 10.63 -11.26
N GLY A 137 -0.88 9.87 -12.10
CA GLY A 137 0.09 10.41 -13.07
C GLY A 137 1.35 10.96 -12.40
N ARG A 138 1.79 10.33 -11.31
CA ARG A 138 2.90 10.83 -10.49
C ARG A 138 4.27 10.51 -11.10
N ARG A 139 5.21 11.45 -10.93
CA ARG A 139 6.59 11.31 -11.41
C ARG A 139 7.38 10.26 -10.64
N ASP A 140 7.20 10.17 -9.33
CA ASP A 140 7.84 9.13 -8.50
C ASP A 140 7.47 7.72 -8.95
N THR A 141 6.22 7.51 -9.34
CA THR A 141 5.70 6.24 -9.83
C THR A 141 6.43 5.82 -11.10
N ALA A 142 6.57 6.72 -12.07
CA ALA A 142 7.37 6.47 -13.26
C ALA A 142 8.82 6.08 -12.89
N ILE A 143 9.49 6.85 -12.04
CA ILE A 143 10.89 6.63 -11.65
C ILE A 143 11.09 5.26 -10.99
N PHE A 144 10.21 4.88 -10.06
CA PHE A 144 10.42 3.68 -9.24
C PHE A 144 9.83 2.41 -9.86
N ALA A 145 8.78 2.50 -10.68
CA ALA A 145 8.18 1.36 -11.35
C ALA A 145 8.90 0.98 -12.65
N GLN A 146 9.42 1.95 -13.43
CA GLN A 146 10.12 1.72 -14.70
C GLN A 146 11.14 0.57 -14.65
N PRO A 147 12.15 0.57 -13.75
CA PRO A 147 13.17 -0.49 -13.74
C PRO A 147 12.59 -1.86 -13.40
N ILE A 148 11.49 -1.93 -12.65
CA ILE A 148 10.81 -3.19 -12.32
C ILE A 148 10.08 -3.72 -13.57
N LEU A 149 9.37 -2.85 -14.28
CA LEU A 149 8.66 -3.20 -15.51
C LEU A 149 9.59 -3.71 -16.60
N GLU A 150 10.73 -3.04 -16.79
CA GLU A 150 11.79 -3.46 -17.73
C GLU A 150 12.33 -4.84 -17.36
N LYS A 151 12.77 -5.01 -16.10
CA LYS A 151 13.33 -6.27 -15.59
C LYS A 151 12.38 -7.46 -15.76
N LEU A 152 11.07 -7.25 -15.61
CA LEU A 152 10.06 -8.31 -15.68
C LEU A 152 9.41 -8.44 -17.07
N ASN A 153 9.74 -7.55 -18.01
CA ASN A 153 9.05 -7.37 -19.28
C ASN A 153 7.52 -7.27 -19.07
N PHE A 154 7.11 -6.36 -18.20
CA PHE A 154 5.73 -6.04 -17.89
C PHE A 154 5.35 -4.69 -18.50
N LYS A 155 4.15 -4.58 -19.04
CA LYS A 155 3.57 -3.34 -19.55
C LYS A 155 2.49 -2.83 -18.61
N ALA A 156 2.46 -1.51 -18.41
CA ALA A 156 1.52 -0.85 -17.52
C ALA A 156 0.82 0.35 -18.19
N SER A 157 -0.28 0.81 -17.62
CA SER A 157 -0.93 2.07 -17.99
C SER A 157 -0.73 3.13 -16.91
N MET A 158 -0.24 4.31 -17.30
CA MET A 158 -0.15 5.50 -16.44
C MET A 158 -1.45 6.29 -16.54
N MET A 159 -2.25 6.30 -15.47
CA MET A 159 -3.51 7.03 -15.39
C MET A 159 -3.24 8.42 -14.82
N SER A 160 -3.56 9.48 -15.57
CA SER A 160 -3.30 10.87 -15.16
C SER A 160 -4.57 11.72 -15.11
N TYR A 161 -4.47 12.90 -14.50
CA TYR A 161 -5.52 13.93 -14.57
C TYR A 161 -5.17 15.01 -15.58
N GLY A 162 -6.12 15.45 -16.39
CA GLY A 162 -5.92 16.55 -17.35
C GLY A 162 -5.40 17.82 -16.68
N GLU A 163 -5.95 18.21 -15.54
CA GLU A 163 -5.52 19.39 -14.77
C GLU A 163 -4.04 19.30 -14.34
N ASN A 164 -3.58 18.11 -13.94
CA ASN A 164 -2.20 17.91 -13.53
C ASN A 164 -1.21 18.05 -14.70
N VAL A 165 -1.64 17.70 -15.92
CA VAL A 165 -0.84 17.85 -17.15
C VAL A 165 -0.57 19.33 -17.45
N GLU A 166 -1.53 20.23 -17.19
CA GLU A 166 -1.36 21.68 -17.37
C GLU A 166 -0.76 22.39 -16.15
N SER A 167 -0.76 21.72 -14.98
CA SER A 167 -0.26 22.29 -13.74
C SER A 167 1.26 22.52 -13.78
N HIS A 168 1.77 23.39 -12.88
CA HIS A 168 3.20 23.55 -12.64
C HIS A 168 3.71 22.65 -11.49
N ASP A 169 2.89 21.73 -11.00
CA ASP A 169 3.26 20.87 -9.87
C ASP A 169 4.32 19.85 -10.30
N LEU A 170 5.46 19.86 -9.60
CA LEU A 170 6.60 18.96 -9.80
C LEU A 170 6.39 17.57 -9.18
N LYS A 171 5.18 17.27 -8.70
CA LYS A 171 4.76 15.93 -8.29
C LYS A 171 4.28 15.08 -9.46
N PHE A 172 3.66 15.71 -10.47
CA PHE A 172 3.01 15.02 -11.59
C PHE A 172 3.82 15.15 -12.88
N LEU A 173 3.67 14.15 -13.75
CA LEU A 173 4.31 14.08 -15.05
C LEU A 173 3.81 15.21 -15.97
N LYS A 174 4.73 15.78 -16.76
CA LYS A 174 4.47 16.77 -17.80
C LYS A 174 4.26 16.10 -19.15
N PRO A 175 3.68 16.80 -20.15
CA PRO A 175 3.42 16.24 -21.46
C PRO A 175 4.62 15.50 -22.07
N SER A 176 5.80 16.13 -22.09
CA SER A 176 7.01 15.51 -22.64
C SER A 176 7.43 14.24 -21.89
N GLU A 177 7.27 14.21 -20.57
CA GLU A 177 7.58 13.02 -19.77
C GLU A 177 6.57 11.90 -20.01
N LEU A 178 5.30 12.22 -20.27
CA LEU A 178 4.29 11.23 -20.67
C LEU A 178 4.58 10.63 -22.05
N GLU A 179 5.05 11.45 -23.00
CA GLU A 179 5.53 10.98 -24.31
C GLU A 179 6.76 10.07 -24.16
N GLU A 180 7.73 10.47 -23.34
CA GLU A 180 8.92 9.65 -23.03
C GLU A 180 8.56 8.29 -22.41
N LEU A 181 7.52 8.22 -21.57
CA LEU A 181 7.03 6.95 -21.03
C LEU A 181 6.45 6.04 -22.12
N GLU A 182 5.68 6.57 -23.06
CA GLU A 182 5.18 5.78 -24.19
C GLU A 182 6.32 5.32 -25.11
N ASP A 183 7.30 6.19 -25.37
CA ASP A 183 8.48 5.91 -26.19
C ASP A 183 9.36 4.81 -25.56
N SER A 184 9.37 4.68 -24.24
CA SER A 184 10.01 3.56 -23.54
C SER A 184 9.38 2.20 -23.88
N THR A 185 8.20 2.17 -24.49
CA THR A 185 7.39 1.00 -24.86
C THR A 185 6.76 0.21 -23.70
N TYR A 186 7.14 0.46 -22.44
CA TYR A 186 6.58 -0.22 -21.26
C TYR A 186 5.31 0.43 -20.71
N TRP A 187 4.94 1.62 -21.19
CA TRP A 187 3.75 2.33 -20.73
C TRP A 187 2.72 2.52 -21.84
N GLU A 188 1.47 2.63 -21.45
CA GLU A 188 0.37 3.22 -22.23
C GLU A 188 -0.24 4.35 -21.40
N LEU A 189 -0.86 5.32 -22.04
CA LEU A 189 -1.53 6.40 -21.33
C LEU A 189 -2.99 6.08 -21.07
N GLY A 190 -3.43 6.33 -19.85
CA GLY A 190 -4.83 6.38 -19.43
C GLY A 190 -5.14 7.68 -18.69
N THR A 191 -6.40 7.86 -18.29
CA THR A 191 -6.83 9.01 -17.50
C THR A 191 -7.77 8.66 -16.34
N ASN A 192 -7.58 9.34 -15.21
CA ASN A 192 -8.49 9.35 -14.07
C ASN A 192 -9.58 10.44 -14.19
N GLY A 193 -9.56 11.24 -15.27
CA GLY A 193 -10.48 12.36 -15.47
C GLY A 193 -9.76 13.69 -15.62
N TYR A 194 -10.53 14.77 -15.57
CA TYR A 194 -9.95 16.11 -15.68
C TYR A 194 -9.29 16.53 -14.38
N ARG A 195 -10.01 16.40 -13.26
CA ARG A 195 -9.56 16.80 -11.92
C ARG A 195 -9.99 15.82 -10.85
N LEU A 196 -9.36 15.91 -9.68
CA LEU A 196 -9.83 15.31 -8.44
C LEU A 196 -10.40 16.42 -7.54
N GLU A 197 -11.72 16.50 -7.41
CA GLU A 197 -12.38 17.46 -6.52
C GLU A 197 -13.52 16.78 -5.76
N TYR A 198 -13.79 17.26 -4.54
CA TYR A 198 -14.80 16.72 -3.66
C TYR A 198 -15.93 17.74 -3.47
N ILE A 199 -17.17 17.26 -3.55
CA ILE A 199 -18.39 18.06 -3.36
C ILE A 199 -19.27 17.44 -2.28
N ASN A 200 -20.13 18.27 -1.69
CA ASN A 200 -21.08 17.86 -0.67
C ASN A 200 -20.38 17.21 0.55
N VAL A 201 -19.24 17.76 0.97
CA VAL A 201 -18.42 17.18 2.03
C VAL A 201 -18.99 17.50 3.41
N PHE A 202 -19.09 16.48 4.24
CA PHE A 202 -19.36 16.57 5.67
C PHE A 202 -18.19 16.02 6.48
N ASP A 203 -17.95 16.60 7.66
CA ASP A 203 -17.12 15.93 8.67
C ASP A 203 -17.90 14.81 9.38
N ARG A 204 -17.19 14.04 10.22
CA ARG A 204 -17.79 12.98 11.06
C ARG A 204 -18.83 13.46 12.08
N TYR A 205 -18.95 14.77 12.28
CA TYR A 205 -19.91 15.39 13.17
C TYR A 205 -21.10 16.00 12.41
N HIS A 206 -21.23 15.67 11.12
CA HIS A 206 -22.24 16.17 10.20
C HIS A 206 -22.22 17.69 10.02
N ASN A 207 -21.07 18.33 10.23
CA ASN A 207 -20.86 19.71 9.83
C ASN A 207 -20.63 19.75 8.31
N TYR A 208 -21.44 20.56 7.62
CA TYR A 208 -21.30 20.75 6.17
C TYR A 208 -20.11 21.65 5.84
N ILE A 209 -19.12 21.07 5.15
CA ILE A 209 -17.89 21.75 4.69
C ILE A 209 -18.10 22.30 3.27
N GLY A 210 -18.80 21.55 2.42
CA GLY A 210 -19.10 21.94 1.04
C GLY A 210 -18.15 21.39 0.01
N GLU A 211 -17.58 22.24 -0.83
CA GLU A 211 -16.68 21.84 -1.91
C GLU A 211 -15.20 22.03 -1.50
N ILE A 212 -14.36 21.01 -1.68
CA ILE A 212 -12.94 21.06 -1.32
C ILE A 212 -12.03 20.42 -2.39
N ASP A 213 -10.83 21.00 -2.52
CA ASP A 213 -9.76 20.49 -3.39
C ASP A 213 -8.92 19.39 -2.68
N PRO A 214 -8.03 18.68 -3.39
CA PRO A 214 -7.21 17.61 -2.82
C PRO A 214 -6.30 18.06 -1.67
N LEU A 215 -5.85 19.32 -1.65
CA LEU A 215 -4.95 19.83 -0.61
C LEU A 215 -5.72 20.08 0.69
N ARG A 216 -6.93 20.65 0.61
CA ARG A 216 -7.84 20.73 1.77
C ARG A 216 -8.28 19.35 2.23
N TYR A 217 -8.63 18.46 1.31
CA TYR A 217 -8.98 17.07 1.65
C TYR A 217 -7.84 16.38 2.42
N ALA A 218 -6.59 16.52 1.97
CA ALA A 218 -5.44 15.93 2.66
C ALA A 218 -5.26 16.43 4.11
N MET A 219 -5.59 17.69 4.40
CA MET A 219 -5.57 18.23 5.76
C MET A 219 -6.76 17.76 6.61
N LEU A 220 -7.92 17.55 5.98
CA LEU A 220 -9.16 17.26 6.68
C LEU A 220 -9.48 15.76 6.80
N THR A 221 -8.84 14.90 6.00
CA THR A 221 -9.11 13.46 5.99
C THR A 221 -9.12 12.79 7.37
N PRO A 222 -8.36 13.22 8.41
CA PRO A 222 -8.46 12.64 9.75
C PRO A 222 -9.79 12.91 10.46
N TYR A 223 -10.57 13.90 10.02
CA TYR A 223 -11.84 14.36 10.59
C TYR A 223 -13.03 14.06 9.69
N LEU A 224 -12.78 13.78 8.41
CA LEU A 224 -13.82 13.36 7.49
C LEU A 224 -14.23 11.92 7.77
N GLU A 225 -15.50 11.66 7.52
CA GLU A 225 -15.98 10.32 7.14
C GLU A 225 -16.14 10.27 5.62
N ARG A 226 -16.60 9.15 5.08
CA ARG A 226 -16.87 9.02 3.63
C ARG A 226 -18.21 9.62 3.21
N ASP A 227 -18.61 10.71 3.86
CA ASP A 227 -19.80 11.50 3.53
C ASP A 227 -19.43 12.68 2.62
N TYR A 228 -19.11 12.32 1.38
CA TYR A 228 -18.79 13.26 0.31
C TYR A 228 -18.99 12.58 -1.05
N ASN A 229 -19.01 13.37 -2.12
CA ASN A 229 -19.04 12.88 -3.49
C ASN A 229 -17.81 13.37 -4.25
N HIS A 230 -17.37 12.62 -5.25
CA HIS A 230 -16.47 13.15 -6.27
C HIS A 230 -17.23 14.15 -7.15
N TYR A 231 -16.53 15.15 -7.69
CA TYR A 231 -17.09 16.25 -8.50
C TYR A 231 -18.05 15.79 -9.61
N LEU A 232 -17.77 14.65 -10.23
CA LEU A 232 -18.56 14.10 -11.33
C LEU A 232 -19.74 13.22 -10.88
N MET A 233 -19.97 13.02 -9.58
CA MET A 233 -20.85 11.96 -9.08
C MET A 233 -22.25 12.39 -8.65
N ASP A 234 -22.46 13.67 -8.35
CA ASP A 234 -23.77 14.16 -7.94
C ASP A 234 -23.97 15.63 -8.33
N TYR A 235 -25.17 16.14 -8.07
CA TYR A 235 -25.44 17.57 -7.97
C TYR A 235 -24.61 18.19 -6.85
N ILE A 236 -24.21 19.43 -7.03
CA ILE A 236 -23.74 20.27 -5.92
C ILE A 236 -24.97 20.61 -5.05
N ARG A 237 -24.89 20.32 -3.75
CA ARG A 237 -25.98 20.43 -2.77
C ARG A 237 -25.60 21.38 -1.64
N ASP A 238 -26.59 21.88 -0.92
CA ASP A 238 -26.38 22.59 0.34
C ASP A 238 -26.32 21.62 1.53
N LYS A 239 -26.16 22.17 2.73
CA LYS A 239 -26.14 21.42 4.00
C LYS A 239 -27.40 20.59 4.29
N ASN A 240 -28.51 20.86 3.60
CA ASN A 240 -29.77 20.13 3.76
C ASN A 240 -29.97 19.11 2.62
N GLY A 241 -28.97 18.90 1.77
CA GLY A 241 -29.04 18.00 0.61
C GLY A 241 -29.81 18.58 -0.58
N VAL A 242 -30.19 19.86 -0.55
CA VAL A 242 -30.95 20.50 -1.63
C VAL A 242 -29.98 20.90 -2.75
N PRO A 243 -30.23 20.52 -4.02
CA PRO A 243 -29.39 20.93 -5.14
C PRO A 243 -29.28 22.46 -5.26
N LYS A 244 -28.04 22.96 -5.27
CA LYS A 244 -27.68 24.37 -5.53
C LYS A 244 -27.65 24.71 -7.02
N GLU A 245 -27.70 23.69 -7.88
CA GLU A 245 -27.63 23.84 -9.32
C GLU A 245 -28.85 23.22 -10.02
N SER A 246 -29.25 23.80 -11.16
CA SER A 246 -30.28 23.22 -12.02
C SER A 246 -29.73 22.04 -12.81
N TYR A 247 -30.60 21.19 -13.37
CA TYR A 247 -30.19 20.15 -14.32
C TYR A 247 -29.32 20.70 -15.47
N GLY A 248 -29.66 21.88 -16.00
CA GLY A 248 -28.88 22.52 -17.05
C GLY A 248 -27.49 22.98 -16.58
N HIS A 249 -27.36 23.46 -15.34
CA HIS A 249 -26.06 23.81 -14.74
C HIS A 249 -25.20 22.57 -14.48
N MET A 250 -25.78 21.53 -13.87
CA MET A 250 -25.11 20.25 -13.65
C MET A 250 -24.59 19.66 -14.96
N LYS A 251 -25.45 19.61 -16.00
CA LYS A 251 -25.04 19.09 -17.31
C LYS A 251 -23.87 19.87 -17.90
N ARG A 252 -23.89 21.21 -17.82
CA ARG A 252 -22.79 22.07 -18.30
C ARG A 252 -21.51 21.82 -17.52
N ARG A 253 -21.59 21.74 -16.18
CA ARG A 253 -20.45 21.52 -15.30
C ARG A 253 -19.73 20.20 -15.61
N ILE A 254 -20.48 19.11 -15.71
CA ILE A 254 -19.92 17.79 -16.02
C ILE A 254 -19.38 17.75 -17.45
N SER A 255 -20.14 18.29 -18.42
CA SER A 255 -19.70 18.31 -19.82
C SER A 255 -18.42 19.13 -20.00
N TYR A 256 -18.30 20.25 -19.28
CA TYR A 256 -17.11 21.09 -19.29
C TYR A 256 -15.86 20.32 -18.86
N ASP A 257 -15.94 19.47 -17.83
CA ASP A 257 -14.79 18.67 -17.39
C ASP A 257 -14.35 17.66 -18.46
N TYR A 258 -15.27 16.97 -19.14
CA TYR A 258 -14.92 16.07 -20.25
C TYR A 258 -14.40 16.80 -21.49
N GLU A 259 -14.98 17.96 -21.81
CA GLU A 259 -14.51 18.82 -22.90
C GLU A 259 -13.09 19.32 -22.61
N LYS A 260 -12.84 19.79 -21.39
CA LYS A 260 -11.51 20.21 -20.95
C LYS A 260 -10.51 19.08 -20.96
N LEU A 261 -10.87 17.91 -20.42
CA LEU A 261 -10.05 16.70 -20.52
C LEU A 261 -9.61 16.45 -21.96
N LYS A 262 -10.58 16.39 -22.88
CA LYS A 262 -10.32 16.14 -24.30
C LYS A 262 -9.39 17.20 -24.88
N ASP A 263 -9.67 18.47 -24.64
CA ASP A 263 -8.92 19.59 -25.20
C ASP A 263 -7.48 19.61 -24.69
N VAL A 264 -7.27 19.39 -23.39
CA VAL A 264 -5.94 19.35 -22.77
C VAL A 264 -5.09 18.24 -23.34
N TYR A 265 -5.60 17.01 -23.33
CA TYR A 265 -4.84 15.87 -23.84
C TYR A 265 -4.61 15.98 -25.35
N SER A 266 -5.61 16.42 -26.12
CA SER A 266 -5.44 16.59 -27.57
C SER A 266 -4.42 17.68 -27.91
N SER A 267 -4.39 18.78 -27.14
CA SER A 267 -3.47 19.90 -27.40
C SER A 267 -2.03 19.59 -26.96
N ASN A 268 -1.86 18.84 -25.88
CA ASN A 268 -0.54 18.56 -25.30
C ASN A 268 0.07 17.24 -25.77
N LEU A 269 -0.74 16.21 -26.08
CA LEU A 269 -0.29 14.86 -26.45
C LEU A 269 -0.79 14.41 -27.83
N GLY A 270 -1.58 15.24 -28.52
CA GLY A 270 -2.16 14.90 -29.83
C GLY A 270 -3.29 13.86 -29.81
N LYS A 271 -3.64 13.31 -28.64
CA LYS A 271 -4.66 12.26 -28.49
C LYS A 271 -5.27 12.25 -27.09
N VAL A 272 -6.48 11.71 -26.97
CA VAL A 272 -7.08 11.38 -25.67
C VAL A 272 -6.60 9.98 -25.23
N PRO A 273 -6.18 9.78 -23.96
CA PRO A 273 -5.80 8.48 -23.44
C PRO A 273 -6.91 7.42 -23.59
N GLY A 274 -6.53 6.15 -23.80
CA GLY A 274 -7.48 5.08 -24.18
C GLY A 274 -8.22 4.41 -23.01
N ALA A 275 -7.64 4.39 -21.81
CA ALA A 275 -8.28 3.83 -20.63
C ALA A 275 -8.84 4.94 -19.74
N TYR A 276 -10.09 4.83 -19.31
CA TYR A 276 -10.68 5.72 -18.30
C TYR A 276 -10.90 4.99 -16.97
N VAL A 277 -10.38 5.52 -15.87
CA VAL A 277 -10.70 5.05 -14.51
C VAL A 277 -11.61 6.08 -13.86
N HIS A 278 -12.84 5.67 -13.58
CA HIS A 278 -13.85 6.54 -13.00
C HIS A 278 -13.76 6.53 -11.47
N MET A 279 -13.72 7.71 -10.86
CA MET A 279 -13.65 7.84 -9.40
C MET A 279 -14.81 8.67 -8.84
N HIS A 280 -15.46 8.24 -7.76
CA HIS A 280 -15.45 6.89 -7.18
C HIS A 280 -16.17 5.84 -8.04
N GLY A 281 -15.58 4.64 -8.16
CA GLY A 281 -16.26 3.50 -8.77
C GLY A 281 -17.41 2.96 -7.90
N ASN A 282 -18.00 1.83 -8.32
CA ASN A 282 -19.01 1.07 -7.56
C ASN A 282 -20.37 1.77 -7.36
N THR A 283 -20.76 2.72 -8.21
CA THR A 283 -22.07 3.38 -8.11
C THR A 283 -23.23 2.55 -8.71
N GLY A 284 -22.93 1.39 -9.32
CA GLY A 284 -23.88 0.58 -10.08
C GLY A 284 -24.26 1.17 -11.45
N LYS A 285 -23.86 2.42 -11.73
CA LYS A 285 -23.94 3.11 -13.02
C LYS A 285 -22.70 4.00 -13.17
N PHE A 286 -22.82 5.17 -13.78
CA PHE A 286 -21.73 6.12 -13.99
C PHE A 286 -21.82 7.34 -13.07
N ALA A 287 -22.67 7.31 -12.03
CA ALA A 287 -22.77 8.34 -10.97
C ALA A 287 -23.73 7.90 -9.86
N ASN A 288 -23.69 8.59 -8.71
CA ASN A 288 -24.63 8.40 -7.60
C ASN A 288 -26.05 8.89 -7.91
N ASN A 289 -26.19 9.86 -8.83
CA ASN A 289 -27.48 10.37 -9.27
C ASN A 289 -27.82 9.92 -10.71
N PRO A 290 -29.04 9.46 -11.01
CA PRO A 290 -29.41 9.00 -12.35
C PRO A 290 -29.23 10.05 -13.47
N ALA A 291 -29.54 11.32 -13.20
CA ALA A 291 -29.43 12.39 -14.19
C ALA A 291 -27.96 12.73 -14.49
N VAL A 292 -27.11 12.71 -13.46
CA VAL A 292 -25.66 12.87 -13.54
C VAL A 292 -25.05 11.69 -14.29
N SER A 293 -25.46 10.46 -13.94
CA SER A 293 -25.00 9.23 -14.56
C SER A 293 -25.27 9.21 -16.07
N ALA A 294 -26.40 9.74 -16.53
CA ALA A 294 -26.71 9.80 -17.95
C ALA A 294 -25.75 10.74 -18.72
N VAL A 295 -25.29 11.82 -18.08
CA VAL A 295 -24.31 12.75 -18.67
C VAL A 295 -22.92 12.11 -18.70
N ASN A 296 -22.49 11.48 -17.59
CA ASN A 296 -21.22 10.75 -17.54
C ASN A 296 -21.19 9.61 -18.57
N GLU A 297 -22.23 8.78 -18.63
CA GLU A 297 -22.29 7.65 -19.57
C GLU A 297 -22.12 8.12 -21.02
N LYS A 298 -22.83 9.19 -21.40
CA LYS A 298 -22.72 9.79 -22.74
C LYS A 298 -21.26 10.13 -23.06
N TRP A 299 -20.60 10.88 -22.17
CA TRP A 299 -19.23 11.34 -22.39
C TRP A 299 -18.21 10.22 -22.35
N ILE A 300 -18.34 9.28 -21.41
CA ILE A 300 -17.43 8.15 -21.27
C ILE A 300 -17.44 7.29 -22.55
N ARG A 301 -18.63 7.01 -23.09
CA ARG A 301 -18.78 6.24 -24.33
C ARG A 301 -18.32 7.01 -25.58
N GLU A 302 -18.42 8.34 -25.55
CA GLU A 302 -18.00 9.21 -26.65
C GLU A 302 -16.48 9.34 -26.74
N LEU A 303 -15.79 9.43 -25.60
CA LEU A 303 -14.36 9.73 -25.54
C LEU A 303 -13.47 8.50 -25.43
N PHE A 304 -13.94 7.44 -24.77
CA PHE A 304 -13.08 6.33 -24.39
C PHE A 304 -13.52 5.00 -25.02
N PRO A 305 -12.58 4.15 -25.45
CA PRO A 305 -12.90 2.79 -25.87
C PRO A 305 -13.30 1.89 -24.70
N MET A 306 -12.85 2.18 -23.46
CA MET A 306 -13.15 1.39 -22.28
C MET A 306 -13.11 2.21 -20.99
N ALA A 307 -13.80 1.72 -19.96
CA ALA A 307 -13.81 2.35 -18.64
C ALA A 307 -13.82 1.33 -17.49
N PHE A 308 -13.02 1.61 -16.47
CA PHE A 308 -13.01 0.94 -15.18
C PHE A 308 -13.91 1.73 -14.23
N ASN A 309 -15.06 1.15 -13.95
CA ASN A 309 -16.12 1.78 -13.16
C ASN A 309 -16.40 1.01 -11.86
N ARG A 310 -15.74 -0.14 -11.67
CA ARG A 310 -15.83 -0.96 -10.45
C ARG A 310 -14.47 -1.11 -9.79
N GLU A 311 -14.45 -1.20 -8.47
CA GLU A 311 -13.27 -1.37 -7.63
C GLU A 311 -13.47 -2.47 -6.59
N GLY A 312 -12.43 -3.20 -6.24
CA GLY A 312 -12.41 -4.20 -5.16
C GLY A 312 -12.23 -5.64 -5.65
N TYR A 313 -12.67 -5.93 -6.87
CA TYR A 313 -12.43 -7.21 -7.56
C TYR A 313 -11.47 -6.99 -8.73
N CYS A 314 -10.68 -8.01 -9.08
CA CYS A 314 -9.72 -7.93 -10.18
C CYS A 314 -10.18 -8.61 -11.48
N PHE A 315 -11.19 -9.49 -11.44
CA PHE A 315 -11.49 -10.36 -12.58
C PHE A 315 -12.48 -9.77 -13.59
N ASN A 316 -12.11 -9.80 -14.88
CA ASN A 316 -12.90 -9.30 -16.00
C ASN A 316 -13.05 -10.35 -17.11
N GLN A 317 -14.25 -10.50 -17.65
CA GLN A 317 -14.56 -11.42 -18.75
C GLN A 317 -15.65 -10.86 -19.67
N ARG A 318 -15.89 -11.48 -20.84
CA ARG A 318 -16.81 -10.96 -21.89
C ARG A 318 -18.27 -10.79 -21.49
N ASN A 319 -18.69 -11.35 -20.35
CA ASN A 319 -20.03 -11.12 -19.82
C ASN A 319 -20.19 -9.78 -19.08
N SER A 320 -19.12 -9.00 -18.92
CA SER A 320 -19.13 -7.64 -18.40
C SER A 320 -19.00 -6.61 -19.53
N SER A 321 -19.48 -5.39 -19.30
CA SER A 321 -19.35 -4.31 -20.30
C SER A 321 -17.92 -3.78 -20.33
N LEU A 322 -17.41 -3.46 -21.53
CA LEU A 322 -16.14 -2.76 -21.73
C LEU A 322 -16.10 -1.37 -21.05
N TYR A 323 -17.27 -0.83 -20.68
CA TYR A 323 -17.45 0.43 -19.95
C TYR A 323 -17.75 0.24 -18.46
N ASP A 324 -17.75 -1.00 -17.97
CA ASP A 324 -18.00 -1.34 -16.57
C ASP A 324 -16.96 -2.36 -16.06
N LEU A 325 -15.70 -2.18 -16.46
CA LEU A 325 -14.60 -3.04 -16.03
C LEU A 325 -14.32 -2.84 -14.53
N THR A 326 -13.78 -3.87 -13.89
CA THR A 326 -13.40 -3.85 -12.48
C THR A 326 -11.88 -3.93 -12.32
N ARG A 327 -11.35 -3.36 -11.25
CA ARG A 327 -9.94 -3.45 -10.87
C ARG A 327 -9.81 -3.60 -9.36
N MET A 328 -8.79 -4.30 -8.92
CA MET A 328 -8.40 -4.35 -7.52
C MET A 328 -7.32 -3.32 -7.26
N GLN A 329 -7.43 -2.60 -6.14
CA GLN A 329 -6.40 -1.66 -5.69
C GLN A 329 -5.64 -2.25 -4.49
N PRO A 330 -4.48 -2.89 -4.71
CA PRO A 330 -3.67 -3.44 -3.62
C PRO A 330 -3.22 -2.35 -2.65
N GLN A 331 -3.30 -2.64 -1.36
CA GLN A 331 -2.84 -1.69 -0.33
C GLN A 331 -1.32 -1.78 -0.15
N PRO A 332 -0.65 -0.67 0.22
CA PRO A 332 0.82 -0.63 0.37
C PRO A 332 1.40 -1.68 1.31
N TYR A 333 0.61 -2.10 2.30
CA TYR A 333 1.00 -3.02 3.37
C TYR A 333 0.59 -4.48 3.14
N TRP A 334 -0.08 -4.79 2.02
CA TRP A 334 -0.47 -6.17 1.71
C TRP A 334 0.77 -7.04 1.53
N SER A 335 0.77 -8.22 2.16
CA SER A 335 1.77 -9.25 1.87
C SER A 335 1.58 -9.82 0.45
N ILE A 336 2.57 -10.57 -0.04
CA ILE A 336 2.45 -11.25 -1.33
C ILE A 336 1.27 -12.24 -1.28
N ASN A 337 1.18 -13.01 -0.20
CA ASN A 337 0.10 -13.98 -0.03
C ASN A 337 -1.27 -13.32 0.09
N HIS A 338 -1.36 -12.11 0.65
CA HIS A 338 -2.60 -11.33 0.64
C HIS A 338 -3.05 -11.04 -0.80
N LEU A 339 -2.17 -10.46 -1.63
CA LEU A 339 -2.47 -10.19 -3.03
C LEU A 339 -2.89 -11.47 -3.77
N LEU A 340 -2.13 -12.55 -3.59
CA LEU A 340 -2.42 -13.83 -4.22
C LEU A 340 -3.75 -14.44 -3.73
N MET A 341 -4.09 -14.28 -2.45
CA MET A 341 -5.36 -14.75 -1.88
C MET A 341 -6.52 -14.05 -2.56
N ARG A 342 -6.44 -12.73 -2.66
CA ARG A 342 -7.45 -11.90 -3.34
C ARG A 342 -7.61 -12.30 -4.81
N ILE A 343 -6.51 -12.43 -5.55
CA ILE A 343 -6.58 -12.84 -6.96
C ILE A 343 -7.18 -14.25 -7.10
N LYS A 344 -6.71 -15.22 -6.28
CA LYS A 344 -7.15 -16.63 -6.34
C LYS A 344 -8.67 -16.76 -6.23
N TYR A 345 -9.27 -16.04 -5.29
CA TYR A 345 -10.71 -16.10 -5.02
C TYR A 345 -11.53 -15.34 -6.06
N ASP A 346 -10.99 -14.27 -6.65
CA ASP A 346 -11.66 -13.53 -7.74
C ASP A 346 -11.70 -14.31 -9.05
N ILE A 347 -10.60 -14.98 -9.43
CA ILE A 347 -10.51 -15.74 -10.69
C ILE A 347 -10.89 -17.21 -10.56
N ASN A 348 -11.09 -17.69 -9.33
CA ASN A 348 -11.39 -19.09 -8.98
C ASN A 348 -10.49 -20.12 -9.70
N THR A 349 -9.18 -19.87 -9.71
CA THR A 349 -8.15 -20.69 -10.37
C THR A 349 -7.02 -20.99 -9.39
N PRO A 350 -6.34 -22.16 -9.46
CA PRO A 350 -5.24 -22.47 -8.56
C PRO A 350 -4.11 -21.43 -8.61
N ILE A 351 -3.68 -21.00 -7.42
CA ILE A 351 -2.51 -20.15 -7.18
C ILE A 351 -1.67 -20.82 -6.10
N GLU A 352 -0.35 -20.86 -6.30
CA GLU A 352 0.61 -21.32 -5.31
C GLU A 352 0.96 -20.17 -4.36
N PHE A 353 0.90 -20.38 -3.04
CA PHE A 353 1.27 -19.35 -2.07
C PHE A 353 2.77 -19.38 -1.77
N VAL A 354 3.33 -18.21 -1.47
CA VAL A 354 4.75 -18.04 -1.14
C VAL A 354 4.98 -18.44 0.31
N THR A 355 5.95 -19.33 0.55
CA THR A 355 6.31 -19.79 1.91
C THR A 355 7.49 -19.04 2.51
N GLY A 356 8.23 -18.26 1.72
CA GLY A 356 9.47 -17.61 2.15
C GLY A 356 10.59 -18.62 2.41
N ASP A 357 11.32 -18.47 3.52
CA ASP A 357 12.39 -19.38 3.92
C ASP A 357 11.83 -20.78 4.22
N THR A 358 12.08 -21.72 3.31
CA THR A 358 11.49 -23.08 3.37
C THR A 358 12.01 -23.89 4.56
N ASP A 359 13.29 -23.74 4.93
CA ASP A 359 13.86 -24.47 6.06
C ASP A 359 13.24 -24.00 7.37
N ARG A 360 12.95 -22.70 7.47
CA ARG A 360 12.31 -22.13 8.65
C ARG A 360 10.81 -22.35 8.67
N GLN A 361 10.17 -22.40 7.50
CA GLN A 361 8.76 -22.76 7.35
C GLN A 361 8.48 -24.19 7.84
N ASN A 362 9.47 -25.10 7.76
CA ASN A 362 9.35 -26.47 8.25
C ASN A 362 9.16 -26.58 9.78
N ASN A 363 9.34 -25.50 10.55
CA ASN A 363 9.01 -25.48 11.97
C ASN A 363 7.52 -25.26 12.26
N TRP A 364 6.72 -25.03 11.22
CA TRP A 364 5.30 -24.74 11.32
C TRP A 364 4.49 -25.86 10.67
N ASN A 365 3.30 -26.10 11.20
CA ASN A 365 2.28 -26.93 10.58
C ASN A 365 1.10 -26.02 10.23
N LEU A 366 1.03 -25.60 8.96
CA LEU A 366 -0.04 -24.76 8.44
C LEU A 366 -1.32 -25.59 8.30
N ILE A 367 -2.39 -25.13 8.94
CA ILE A 367 -3.68 -25.84 8.98
C ILE A 367 -4.69 -25.20 8.03
N THR A 368 -4.76 -23.87 8.00
CA THR A 368 -5.64 -23.10 7.10
C THR A 368 -5.03 -21.74 6.76
N GLY A 369 -5.43 -21.17 5.63
CA GLY A 369 -4.89 -19.92 5.08
C GLY A 369 -3.59 -20.11 4.31
N ALA A 370 -2.77 -19.05 4.27
CA ALA A 370 -1.42 -19.06 3.73
C ALA A 370 -0.42 -18.53 4.78
N ALA A 371 0.84 -18.96 4.68
CA ALA A 371 1.89 -18.56 5.60
C ALA A 371 3.20 -18.25 4.87
N GLU A 372 3.91 -17.22 5.32
CA GLU A 372 5.21 -16.82 4.80
C GLU A 372 6.18 -16.53 5.96
N VAL A 373 7.38 -17.11 5.91
CA VAL A 373 8.52 -16.70 6.75
C VAL A 373 9.45 -15.79 5.93
N ASP A 374 9.43 -14.49 6.22
CA ASP A 374 10.41 -13.53 5.68
C ASP A 374 11.23 -12.94 6.82
N LYS A 375 12.55 -13.09 6.78
CA LYS A 375 13.47 -12.67 7.85
C LYS A 375 13.01 -13.20 9.21
N GLU A 376 12.90 -12.36 10.25
CA GLU A 376 12.48 -12.75 11.60
C GLU A 376 10.95 -12.75 11.78
N THR A 377 10.20 -12.57 10.70
CA THR A 377 8.75 -12.36 10.70
C THR A 377 8.01 -13.57 10.13
N TYR A 378 6.93 -13.96 10.80
CA TYR A 378 5.98 -14.97 10.33
C TYR A 378 4.63 -14.32 10.06
N THR A 379 4.20 -14.36 8.80
CA THR A 379 2.92 -13.77 8.36
C THR A 379 1.91 -14.88 8.08
N LEU A 380 0.72 -14.76 8.67
CA LEU A 380 -0.44 -15.63 8.40
C LEU A 380 -1.53 -14.82 7.69
N THR A 381 -1.90 -15.26 6.49
CA THR A 381 -2.91 -14.63 5.65
C THR A 381 -4.19 -15.47 5.65
N THR A 382 -5.31 -14.88 6.08
CA THR A 382 -6.61 -15.56 6.17
C THR A 382 -7.16 -15.96 4.80
N LEU A 383 -8.03 -16.97 4.78
CA LEU A 383 -9.00 -17.08 3.70
C LEU A 383 -9.94 -15.85 3.72
N PRO A 384 -10.58 -15.47 2.61
CA PRO A 384 -11.59 -14.41 2.60
C PRO A 384 -12.68 -14.63 3.64
N GLU A 385 -12.98 -13.59 4.42
CA GLU A 385 -13.91 -13.57 5.57
C GLU A 385 -13.65 -14.65 6.64
N GLY A 386 -12.49 -15.31 6.58
CA GLY A 386 -12.19 -16.52 7.34
C GLY A 386 -11.06 -16.36 8.35
N GLU A 387 -10.38 -17.48 8.59
CA GLU A 387 -9.23 -17.57 9.48
C GLU A 387 -7.98 -18.13 8.75
N ALA A 388 -6.81 -17.86 9.33
CA ALA A 388 -5.58 -18.61 9.09
C ALA A 388 -5.09 -19.18 10.42
N LEU A 389 -4.48 -20.36 10.37
CA LEU A 389 -3.99 -21.02 11.56
C LEU A 389 -2.74 -21.84 11.25
N ALA A 390 -1.73 -21.70 12.09
CA ALA A 390 -0.56 -22.56 12.08
C ALA A 390 -0.16 -22.99 13.50
N GLU A 391 0.22 -24.24 13.63
CA GLU A 391 0.77 -24.81 14.86
C GLU A 391 2.30 -24.69 14.84
N VAL A 392 2.90 -24.34 15.98
CA VAL A 392 4.34 -24.49 16.19
C VAL A 392 4.65 -25.98 16.35
N ARG A 393 5.46 -26.57 15.47
CA ARG A 393 5.78 -28.01 15.55
C ARG A 393 6.44 -28.34 16.88
N GLU A 394 6.18 -29.55 17.37
CA GLU A 394 6.74 -30.09 18.62
C GLU A 394 6.40 -29.27 19.88
N SER A 395 5.31 -28.48 19.86
CA SER A 395 4.88 -27.64 20.99
C SER A 395 3.90 -28.33 21.96
N SER A 396 3.47 -29.56 21.68
CA SER A 396 2.33 -30.24 22.33
C SER A 396 2.47 -30.54 23.83
N SER A 397 3.66 -30.36 24.42
CA SER A 397 3.96 -30.75 25.80
C SER A 397 4.53 -29.61 26.65
N LEU A 398 4.15 -28.35 26.38
CA LEU A 398 4.69 -27.18 27.06
C LEU A 398 3.68 -26.57 28.06
N PRO A 399 3.70 -26.97 29.35
CA PRO A 399 2.77 -26.43 30.34
C PRO A 399 3.12 -24.99 30.74
N ASP A 400 4.38 -24.74 31.08
CA ASP A 400 4.89 -23.46 31.59
C ASP A 400 5.85 -22.84 30.60
N LEU A 401 5.53 -21.64 30.13
CA LEU A 401 6.24 -20.99 29.04
C LEU A 401 6.17 -19.48 29.14
N LYS A 402 7.11 -18.83 28.43
CA LYS A 402 7.09 -17.40 28.20
C LYS A 402 7.14 -17.15 26.69
N ILE A 403 6.27 -16.29 26.19
CA ILE A 403 6.25 -15.83 24.79
C ILE A 403 6.61 -14.36 24.74
N SER A 404 7.39 -13.98 23.73
CA SER A 404 7.62 -12.59 23.35
C SER A 404 7.50 -12.46 21.84
N THR A 405 6.74 -11.48 21.35
CA THR A 405 6.62 -11.17 19.92
C THR A 405 6.16 -9.73 19.71
N LYS A 406 6.42 -9.19 18.52
CA LYS A 406 5.81 -7.97 18.00
C LYS A 406 4.66 -8.34 17.07
N LEU A 407 3.49 -7.79 17.31
CA LEU A 407 2.28 -7.98 16.52
C LEU A 407 2.12 -6.76 15.60
N LEU A 408 2.35 -6.97 14.29
CA LEU A 408 2.44 -5.92 13.28
C LEU A 408 1.29 -5.92 12.26
N GLY A 409 0.30 -6.81 12.43
CA GLY A 409 -0.92 -6.82 11.62
C GLY A 409 -1.74 -5.54 11.75
N ASN A 410 -2.75 -5.36 10.89
CA ASN A 410 -3.65 -4.20 11.00
C ASN A 410 -4.40 -4.23 12.34
N ALA A 411 -4.75 -3.04 12.84
CA ALA A 411 -5.55 -2.89 14.06
C ALA A 411 -6.94 -3.51 13.92
N PHE A 412 -7.51 -3.48 12.72
CA PHE A 412 -8.78 -4.12 12.38
C PHE A 412 -8.57 -5.58 11.93
N GLY A 413 -9.25 -6.51 12.59
CA GLY A 413 -9.01 -7.96 12.49
C GLY A 413 -8.46 -8.52 13.81
N ALA A 414 -8.04 -9.80 13.79
CA ALA A 414 -7.55 -10.50 14.98
C ALA A 414 -6.18 -11.15 14.75
N GLN A 415 -5.22 -10.87 15.62
CA GLN A 415 -3.95 -11.61 15.75
C GLN A 415 -4.00 -12.43 17.03
N GLN A 416 -3.89 -13.74 16.92
CA GLN A 416 -4.24 -14.67 18.00
C GLN A 416 -3.07 -15.59 18.35
N ILE A 417 -2.85 -15.79 19.65
CA ILE A 417 -1.90 -16.76 20.18
C ILE A 417 -2.67 -17.72 21.08
N PHE A 418 -2.80 -18.97 20.64
CA PHE A 418 -3.41 -20.05 21.41
C PHE A 418 -2.32 -20.84 22.15
N LEU A 419 -2.59 -21.12 23.41
CA LEU A 419 -1.70 -21.78 24.37
C LEU A 419 -2.43 -22.95 24.99
N ARG A 420 -1.69 -24.02 25.30
CA ARG A 420 -2.25 -25.27 25.86
C ARG A 420 -3.48 -25.72 25.08
N SER A 421 -3.41 -25.58 23.76
CA SER A 421 -4.55 -25.80 22.89
C SER A 421 -4.57 -27.23 22.40
N ASP A 422 -5.73 -27.87 22.47
CA ASP A 422 -5.99 -29.07 21.67
C ASP A 422 -6.11 -28.70 20.18
N ALA A 423 -6.09 -29.72 19.31
CA ALA A 423 -6.12 -29.53 17.86
C ALA A 423 -7.43 -28.84 17.39
N GLY A 424 -8.53 -29.07 18.09
CA GLY A 424 -9.84 -28.47 17.79
C GLY A 424 -10.00 -27.03 18.32
N ARG A 425 -9.12 -26.57 19.22
CA ARG A 425 -9.28 -25.33 19.99
C ARG A 425 -10.57 -25.31 20.83
N ASP A 426 -11.03 -26.49 21.25
CA ASP A 426 -12.15 -26.68 22.19
C ASP A 426 -11.67 -26.53 23.63
N ASN A 427 -10.41 -26.86 23.88
CA ASN A 427 -9.71 -26.59 25.12
C ASN A 427 -8.47 -25.76 24.81
N CYS A 428 -8.49 -24.47 25.15
CA CYS A 428 -7.38 -23.57 24.86
C CYS A 428 -7.40 -22.32 25.75
N LEU A 429 -6.24 -21.73 25.97
CA LEU A 429 -6.10 -20.34 26.39
C LEU A 429 -5.75 -19.50 25.15
N CYS A 430 -6.44 -18.40 24.91
CA CYS A 430 -6.15 -17.48 23.80
C CYS A 430 -5.83 -16.09 24.33
N VAL A 431 -4.76 -15.51 23.82
CA VAL A 431 -4.42 -14.10 23.94
C VAL A 431 -4.47 -13.50 22.54
N GLU A 432 -5.34 -12.53 22.32
CA GLU A 432 -5.55 -11.93 21.00
C GLU A 432 -5.57 -10.39 21.04
N LEU A 433 -5.03 -9.77 19.99
CA LEU A 433 -5.33 -8.39 19.66
C LEU A 433 -6.47 -8.39 18.64
N LEU A 434 -7.62 -7.84 19.04
CA LEU A 434 -8.86 -7.80 18.26
C LEU A 434 -9.36 -6.36 18.19
N ASN A 435 -9.37 -5.75 16.99
CA ASN A 435 -9.93 -4.42 16.76
C ASN A 435 -9.43 -3.34 17.76
N ASP A 436 -8.10 -3.27 17.96
CA ASP A 436 -7.41 -2.38 18.93
C ASP A 436 -7.74 -2.67 20.42
N GLN A 437 -8.19 -3.88 20.72
CA GLN A 437 -8.41 -4.38 22.08
C GLN A 437 -7.50 -5.57 22.35
N LEU A 438 -7.02 -5.68 23.59
CA LEU A 438 -6.42 -6.91 24.08
C LEU A 438 -7.51 -7.75 24.73
N VAL A 439 -7.71 -8.96 24.21
CA VAL A 439 -8.71 -9.90 24.71
C VAL A 439 -8.00 -11.19 25.14
N VAL A 440 -8.40 -11.70 26.30
CA VAL A 440 -7.92 -12.96 26.85
C VAL A 440 -9.13 -13.80 27.21
N PHE A 441 -9.16 -15.02 26.69
CA PHE A 441 -10.24 -15.96 27.00
C PHE A 441 -9.71 -17.38 27.07
N GLU A 442 -10.41 -18.22 27.81
CA GLU A 442 -10.21 -19.67 27.79
C GLU A 442 -11.44 -20.36 27.19
N LYS A 443 -11.21 -21.51 26.56
CA LYS A 443 -12.25 -22.46 26.19
C LYS A 443 -12.04 -23.77 26.93
N LEU A 444 -13.11 -24.35 27.45
CA LEU A 444 -13.14 -25.69 28.04
C LEU A 444 -14.32 -26.45 27.45
N GLY A 445 -14.05 -27.56 26.75
CA GLY A 445 -15.07 -28.29 26.00
C GLY A 445 -15.87 -27.41 25.02
N GLY A 446 -15.21 -26.44 24.40
CA GLY A 446 -15.79 -25.48 23.46
C GLY A 446 -16.49 -24.27 24.11
N VAL A 447 -16.68 -24.27 25.43
CA VAL A 447 -17.34 -23.17 26.15
C VAL A 447 -16.34 -22.06 26.45
N ARG A 448 -16.59 -20.87 25.89
CA ARG A 448 -15.74 -19.68 26.07
C ARG A 448 -16.01 -18.99 27.42
N ARG A 449 -14.95 -18.63 28.11
CA ARG A 449 -14.93 -17.75 29.28
C ARG A 449 -13.92 -16.63 29.06
N ASP A 450 -14.40 -15.39 28.99
CA ASP A 450 -13.53 -14.22 28.91
C ASP A 450 -12.87 -13.96 30.27
N LEU A 451 -11.56 -13.73 30.24
CA LEU A 451 -10.73 -13.47 31.42
C LEU A 451 -10.31 -12.00 31.48
N TYR A 452 -10.10 -11.37 30.32
CA TYR A 452 -9.71 -9.96 30.23
C TYR A 452 -10.16 -9.38 28.89
N LYS A 453 -10.58 -8.11 28.89
CA LYS A 453 -10.88 -7.34 27.69
C LYS A 453 -10.73 -5.86 27.98
N GLU A 454 -9.80 -5.20 27.29
CA GLU A 454 -9.59 -3.76 27.41
C GLU A 454 -9.05 -3.14 26.12
N LYS A 455 -9.37 -1.87 25.86
CA LYS A 455 -8.84 -1.12 24.72
C LYS A 455 -7.35 -0.86 24.92
N ILE A 456 -6.54 -1.04 23.89
CA ILE A 456 -5.08 -0.82 23.95
C ILE A 456 -4.75 0.60 24.44
N PRO A 457 -5.36 1.69 23.94
CA PRO A 457 -5.13 3.04 24.46
C PRO A 457 -5.35 3.18 25.98
N VAL A 458 -6.31 2.45 26.55
CA VAL A 458 -6.59 2.46 28.00
C VAL A 458 -5.46 1.77 28.76
N ILE A 459 -5.00 0.60 28.29
CA ILE A 459 -3.84 -0.12 28.86
C ILE A 459 -2.60 0.79 28.82
N LEU A 460 -2.40 1.46 27.69
CA LEU A 460 -1.28 2.39 27.47
C LEU A 460 -1.47 3.75 28.17
N GLY A 461 -2.55 3.96 28.92
CA GLY A 461 -2.80 5.18 29.68
C GLY A 461 -2.83 6.43 28.80
N GLU A 462 -3.24 6.28 27.55
CA GLU A 462 -3.41 7.38 26.61
C GLU A 462 -4.58 8.27 27.05
N LYS A 463 -4.45 9.59 26.85
CA LYS A 463 -5.55 10.51 27.14
C LYS A 463 -6.63 10.32 26.08
N ILE A 464 -7.79 9.81 26.48
CA ILE A 464 -8.98 9.75 25.63
C ILE A 464 -9.66 11.13 25.64
N PRO A 465 -9.74 11.85 24.52
CA PRO A 465 -10.47 13.11 24.45
C PRO A 465 -11.98 12.86 24.54
N SER A 466 -12.77 13.86 24.93
CA SER A 466 -14.22 13.79 24.76
C SER A 466 -14.65 13.97 23.31
N VAL A 467 -15.88 13.55 22.99
CA VAL A 467 -16.53 13.84 21.70
C VAL A 467 -16.55 15.35 21.43
N GLU A 468 -16.77 16.17 22.46
CA GLU A 468 -16.76 17.63 22.33
C GLU A 468 -15.38 18.21 22.06
N GLU A 469 -14.33 17.69 22.71
CA GLU A 469 -12.93 18.08 22.46
C GLU A 469 -12.54 17.75 21.01
N ASN A 470 -12.89 16.56 20.52
CA ASN A 470 -12.56 16.15 19.16
C ASN A 470 -13.41 16.88 18.10
N LYS A 471 -14.69 17.19 18.39
CA LYS A 471 -15.51 18.07 17.53
C LYS A 471 -14.94 19.48 17.43
N LYS A 472 -14.51 20.05 18.56
CA LYS A 472 -13.82 21.35 18.58
C LYS A 472 -12.58 21.32 17.70
N GLU A 473 -11.78 20.25 17.79
CA GLU A 473 -10.58 20.07 16.99
C GLU A 473 -10.90 20.03 15.49
N ALA A 474 -11.91 19.25 15.07
CA ALA A 474 -12.35 19.18 13.69
C ALA A 474 -12.72 20.56 13.11
N GLU A 475 -13.50 21.36 13.85
CA GLU A 475 -13.92 22.71 13.46
C GLU A 475 -12.73 23.69 13.34
N ILE A 476 -11.72 23.55 14.21
CA ILE A 476 -10.48 24.35 14.14
C ILE A 476 -9.67 23.96 12.90
N GLN A 477 -9.57 22.66 12.63
CA GLN A 477 -8.79 22.15 11.50
C GLN A 477 -9.44 22.47 10.15
N GLU A 478 -10.79 22.44 10.07
CA GLU A 478 -11.53 22.95 8.92
C GLU A 478 -11.12 24.39 8.60
N ASN A 479 -11.30 25.31 9.55
CA ASN A 479 -10.95 26.71 9.35
C ASN A 479 -9.45 26.90 9.06
N THR A 480 -8.57 26.12 9.68
CA THR A 480 -7.12 26.18 9.42
C THR A 480 -6.79 25.74 8.00
N ALA A 481 -7.40 24.67 7.48
CA ALA A 481 -7.22 24.22 6.11
C ALA A 481 -7.74 25.26 5.10
N PHE A 482 -8.90 25.85 5.36
CA PHE A 482 -9.45 26.92 4.52
C PHE A 482 -8.58 28.17 4.53
N ALA A 483 -8.02 28.55 5.68
CA ALA A 483 -7.10 29.68 5.78
C ALA A 483 -5.81 29.45 4.98
N ARG A 484 -5.22 28.25 5.08
CA ARG A 484 -3.95 27.90 4.42
C ARG A 484 -4.05 27.96 2.91
N TYR A 485 -5.17 27.52 2.35
CA TYR A 485 -5.40 27.43 0.90
C TYR A 485 -6.38 28.49 0.39
N ALA A 486 -6.59 29.58 1.14
CA ALA A 486 -7.45 30.67 0.70
C ALA A 486 -6.91 31.34 -0.57
N THR A 487 -7.80 31.85 -1.42
CA THR A 487 -7.39 32.52 -2.67
C THR A 487 -6.93 33.96 -2.43
N THR A 488 -7.40 34.60 -1.36
CA THR A 488 -7.00 35.95 -0.97
C THR A 488 -6.54 36.00 0.49
N LYS A 489 -5.74 37.03 0.79
CA LYS A 489 -5.24 37.27 2.14
C LYS A 489 -6.37 37.55 3.12
N GLU A 490 -7.39 38.29 2.70
CA GLU A 490 -8.55 38.64 3.52
C GLU A 490 -9.34 37.38 3.92
N GLN A 491 -9.55 36.46 2.98
CA GLN A 491 -10.16 35.16 3.27
C GLN A 491 -9.31 34.34 4.24
N ALA A 492 -7.98 34.32 4.04
CA ALA A 492 -7.07 33.62 4.94
C ALA A 492 -7.17 34.14 6.37
N GLU A 493 -7.16 35.46 6.55
CA GLU A 493 -7.28 36.12 7.85
C GLU A 493 -8.64 35.86 8.50
N GLU A 494 -9.73 35.84 7.72
CA GLU A 494 -11.06 35.53 8.21
C GLU A 494 -11.15 34.11 8.78
N TYR A 495 -10.75 33.10 7.99
CA TYR A 495 -10.77 31.70 8.43
C TYR A 495 -9.83 31.46 9.62
N TYR A 496 -8.63 32.06 9.60
CA TYR A 496 -7.72 31.98 10.73
C TYR A 496 -8.32 32.62 12.00
N GLY A 497 -9.02 33.74 11.86
CA GLY A 497 -9.78 34.37 12.93
C GLY A 497 -10.87 33.47 13.50
N ARG A 498 -11.61 32.76 12.64
CA ARG A 498 -12.62 31.76 13.05
C ARG A 498 -11.98 30.60 13.82
N ALA A 499 -10.85 30.06 13.34
CA ALA A 499 -10.11 29.02 14.04
C ALA A 499 -9.68 29.47 15.45
N LYS A 500 -9.12 30.68 15.57
CA LYS A 500 -8.70 31.26 16.87
C LYS A 500 -9.87 31.50 17.82
N ASN A 501 -10.99 32.01 17.29
CA ASN A 501 -12.20 32.20 18.08
C ASN A 501 -12.73 30.87 18.59
N ARG A 502 -12.71 29.81 17.77
CA ARG A 502 -13.15 28.48 18.18
C ARG A 502 -12.21 27.85 19.21
N GLU A 503 -10.91 28.03 19.04
CA GLU A 503 -9.87 27.58 19.97
C GLU A 503 -10.07 28.18 21.38
N ALA A 504 -10.51 29.43 21.47
CA ALA A 504 -10.78 30.10 22.75
C ALA A 504 -12.03 29.59 23.50
N ILE A 505 -12.97 28.92 22.80
CA ILE A 505 -14.18 28.38 23.42
C ILE A 505 -13.85 27.01 24.04
N PRO A 506 -14.00 26.80 25.36
CA PRO A 506 -13.74 25.50 25.98
C PRO A 506 -14.72 24.43 25.50
N ALA A 507 -14.30 23.17 25.57
CA ALA A 507 -15.13 21.98 25.34
C ALA A 507 -15.09 21.13 26.61
N ALA A 508 -16.19 20.49 27.00
CA ALA A 508 -16.22 19.68 28.20
C ALA A 508 -15.33 18.44 28.03
N THR A 509 -14.47 18.15 29.00
CA THR A 509 -13.59 16.99 28.97
C THR A 509 -14.30 15.74 29.51
N VAL A 510 -13.70 14.56 29.33
CA VAL A 510 -14.19 13.33 29.99
C VAL A 510 -14.24 13.49 31.53
N ALA A 511 -13.31 14.26 32.11
CA ALA A 511 -13.30 14.56 33.54
C ALA A 511 -14.45 15.50 33.97
N ASP A 512 -14.98 16.29 33.05
CA ASP A 512 -16.16 17.14 33.27
C ASP A 512 -17.49 16.38 33.05
N GLY A 513 -17.42 15.07 32.75
CA GLY A 513 -18.59 14.21 32.51
C GLY A 513 -19.03 14.14 31.04
N ALA A 514 -18.26 14.68 30.10
CA ALA A 514 -18.54 14.56 28.67
C ALA A 514 -18.28 13.14 28.15
N GLU A 515 -18.99 12.76 27.09
CA GLU A 515 -18.84 11.45 26.45
C GLU A 515 -17.41 11.26 25.92
N PRO A 516 -16.74 10.14 26.25
CA PRO A 516 -15.42 9.83 25.71
C PRO A 516 -15.52 9.54 24.20
N TYR A 517 -14.61 10.10 23.42
CA TYR A 517 -14.54 9.81 22.00
C TYR A 517 -14.03 8.39 21.78
N GLU A 518 -14.91 7.51 21.31
CA GLU A 518 -14.51 6.19 20.84
C GLU A 518 -13.98 6.33 19.41
N HIS A 519 -12.67 6.13 19.24
CA HIS A 519 -12.00 6.31 17.96
C HIS A 519 -12.65 5.44 16.87
N SER A 520 -13.24 6.05 15.84
CA SER A 520 -13.70 5.35 14.64
C SER A 520 -12.47 4.92 13.85
N GLN A 521 -12.10 3.64 13.93
CA GLN A 521 -10.82 3.17 13.41
C GLN A 521 -10.82 3.08 11.88
N SER A 522 -9.74 3.56 11.28
CA SER A 522 -9.43 3.25 9.88
C SER A 522 -8.98 1.79 9.77
N PHE A 523 -9.49 1.10 8.77
CA PHE A 523 -9.17 -0.28 8.40
C PHE A 523 -7.71 -0.44 7.98
N HIS A 524 -7.13 0.67 7.52
CA HIS A 524 -5.76 0.76 7.08
C HIS A 524 -4.80 1.07 8.23
N ARG A 525 -5.30 1.24 9.47
CA ARG A 525 -4.45 1.51 10.64
C ARG A 525 -3.60 0.28 10.92
N ARG A 526 -2.28 0.47 10.87
CA ARG A 526 -1.29 -0.55 11.24
C ARG A 526 -1.18 -0.64 12.76
N GLY A 527 -1.07 -1.87 13.28
CA GLY A 527 -0.62 -2.13 14.65
C GLY A 527 0.90 -2.23 14.72
N ASP A 528 1.48 -1.86 15.87
CA ASP A 528 2.86 -2.18 16.24
C ASP A 528 2.89 -2.32 17.77
N HIS A 529 2.64 -3.54 18.24
CA HIS A 529 2.57 -3.82 19.67
C HIS A 529 3.50 -4.95 20.06
N LYS A 530 4.31 -4.75 21.09
CA LYS A 530 5.12 -5.80 21.72
C LYS A 530 4.28 -6.48 22.79
N LEU A 531 4.06 -7.79 22.63
CA LEU A 531 3.35 -8.62 23.58
C LEU A 531 4.31 -9.60 24.25
N VAL A 532 4.26 -9.65 25.58
CA VAL A 532 4.94 -10.67 26.39
C VAL A 532 3.88 -11.41 27.21
N ILE A 533 3.90 -12.74 27.11
CA ILE A 533 3.03 -13.66 27.82
C ILE A 533 3.88 -14.49 28.77
N ASP A 534 3.57 -14.48 30.05
CA ASP A 534 4.25 -15.27 31.08
C ASP A 534 3.20 -16.18 31.74
N LEU A 535 3.26 -17.47 31.40
CA LEU A 535 2.30 -18.49 31.83
C LEU A 535 3.00 -19.52 32.71
N LYS A 536 2.51 -19.69 33.94
CA LYS A 536 3.05 -20.64 34.92
C LYS A 536 1.95 -21.23 35.79
N GLY A 537 1.71 -22.54 35.68
CA GLY A 537 0.57 -23.19 36.33
C GLY A 537 -0.75 -22.54 35.90
N ASP A 538 -1.55 -22.10 36.86
CA ASP A 538 -2.81 -21.37 36.65
C ASP A 538 -2.63 -19.84 36.54
N ARG A 539 -1.39 -19.34 36.60
CA ARG A 539 -1.10 -17.90 36.59
C ARG A 539 -0.69 -17.40 35.22
N LEU A 540 -1.37 -16.36 34.75
CA LEU A 540 -1.06 -15.65 33.51
C LEU A 540 -0.70 -14.19 33.80
N ILE A 541 0.47 -13.75 33.34
CA ILE A 541 0.89 -12.35 33.37
C ILE A 541 1.14 -11.89 31.94
N LEU A 542 0.57 -10.74 31.58
CA LEU A 542 0.69 -10.14 30.27
C LEU A 542 1.35 -8.76 30.37
N THR A 543 2.21 -8.45 29.40
CA THR A 543 2.79 -7.12 29.22
C THR A 543 2.61 -6.70 27.77
N LEU A 544 1.97 -5.55 27.57
CA LEU A 544 1.75 -4.93 26.26
C LEU A 544 2.51 -3.60 26.23
N ASP A 545 3.41 -3.42 25.27
CA ASP A 545 4.26 -2.23 25.10
C ASP A 545 4.92 -1.76 26.41
N ASP A 546 5.55 -2.71 27.09
CA ASP A 546 6.24 -2.53 28.36
C ASP A 546 5.34 -2.09 29.53
N LYS A 547 4.01 -2.10 29.35
CA LYS A 547 3.01 -1.97 30.42
C LYS A 547 2.42 -3.31 30.78
N GLN A 548 2.61 -3.70 32.04
CA GLN A 548 2.00 -4.91 32.59
C GLN A 548 0.50 -4.68 32.83
N ILE A 549 -0.32 -5.66 32.46
CA ILE A 549 -1.75 -5.63 32.80
C ILE A 549 -1.88 -5.74 34.33
N PRO A 550 -2.64 -4.84 34.98
CA PRO A 550 -2.69 -4.75 36.43
C PRO A 550 -3.45 -5.91 37.11
N GLU A 551 -4.31 -6.63 36.38
CA GLU A 551 -5.04 -7.79 36.89
C GLU A 551 -4.19 -9.05 36.92
N GLU A 552 -4.25 -9.76 38.05
CA GLU A 552 -3.71 -11.12 38.15
C GLU A 552 -4.70 -12.09 37.50
N LEU A 553 -4.38 -12.52 36.28
CA LEU A 553 -5.24 -13.40 35.51
C LEU A 553 -5.01 -14.86 35.92
N THR A 554 -6.06 -15.51 36.40
CA THR A 554 -6.07 -16.95 36.72
C THR A 554 -6.73 -17.71 35.57
N VAL A 555 -6.06 -18.74 35.08
CA VAL A 555 -6.52 -19.64 34.01
C VAL A 555 -6.81 -21.02 34.56
N SER A 556 -7.65 -21.78 33.88
CA SER A 556 -7.85 -23.19 34.19
C SER A 556 -6.58 -23.97 33.83
N ASP A 557 -6.03 -24.74 34.77
CA ASP A 557 -4.84 -25.56 34.53
C ASP A 557 -5.21 -26.80 33.69
N THR A 558 -5.02 -26.67 32.37
CA THR A 558 -5.23 -27.77 31.40
C THR A 558 -3.96 -28.59 31.14
N GLY A 559 -2.81 -28.19 31.70
CA GLY A 559 -1.53 -28.91 31.74
C GLY A 559 -0.84 -29.25 30.41
N HIS A 560 -1.56 -29.40 29.29
CA HIS A 560 -1.04 -29.99 28.06
C HIS A 560 -1.74 -29.43 26.81
N GLY A 561 -1.01 -29.31 25.70
CA GLY A 561 -1.52 -28.82 24.42
C GLY A 561 -0.45 -28.08 23.62
N SER A 562 -0.75 -27.78 22.37
CA SER A 562 0.16 -27.11 21.44
C SER A 562 0.00 -25.58 21.47
N ILE A 563 0.97 -24.90 20.86
CA ILE A 563 0.93 -23.46 20.58
C ILE A 563 0.46 -23.26 19.14
N PHE A 564 -0.57 -22.44 18.95
CA PHE A 564 -1.03 -22.02 17.61
C PHE A 564 -0.97 -20.52 17.46
N LEU A 565 -0.62 -20.08 16.26
CA LEU A 565 -0.80 -18.71 15.82
C LEU A 565 -2.00 -18.65 14.90
N GLY A 566 -2.87 -17.68 15.13
CA GLY A 566 -4.10 -17.49 14.38
C GLY A 566 -4.23 -16.07 13.83
N ALA A 567 -4.96 -15.98 12.72
CA ALA A 567 -5.40 -14.74 12.11
C ALA A 567 -6.90 -14.86 11.84
N SER A 568 -7.68 -13.79 12.05
CA SER A 568 -9.10 -13.79 11.70
C SER A 568 -9.56 -12.42 11.24
N TRP A 569 -10.45 -12.38 10.24
CA TRP A 569 -11.03 -11.14 9.75
C TRP A 569 -12.08 -10.55 10.72
N GLN A 570 -12.79 -11.40 11.48
CA GLN A 570 -13.82 -11.08 12.51
C GLN A 570 -14.86 -9.98 12.18
N GLY A 571 -14.99 -9.60 10.91
CA GLY A 571 -16.14 -8.95 10.29
C GLY A 571 -16.90 -7.91 11.08
N GLU A 572 -16.57 -6.65 10.81
CA GLU A 572 -17.51 -5.54 10.76
C GLU A 572 -16.79 -4.36 10.08
N ALA A 573 -16.68 -4.50 8.76
CA ALA A 573 -15.71 -3.74 8.01
C ALA A 573 -16.24 -3.33 6.62
N TRP A 574 -16.99 -2.22 6.52
CA TRP A 574 -17.33 -1.60 5.24
C TRP A 574 -16.31 -0.53 4.77
N SER A 575 -15.82 -0.66 3.53
CA SER A 575 -15.04 0.36 2.80
C SER A 575 -15.68 0.61 1.44
N GLN A 576 -15.74 1.86 0.97
CA GLN A 576 -16.20 2.19 -0.40
C GLN A 576 -15.12 2.03 -1.47
N ARG A 577 -13.83 1.96 -1.09
CA ARG A 577 -12.71 1.93 -2.06
C ARG A 577 -12.55 0.50 -2.55
N ASN A 578 -12.27 -0.41 -1.62
CA ASN A 578 -12.51 -1.84 -1.82
C ASN A 578 -13.85 -2.18 -1.18
N LEU A 579 -14.77 -2.77 -1.94
CA LEU A 579 -15.80 -3.65 -1.36
C LEU A 579 -15.04 -4.58 -0.39
N ALA A 580 -15.22 -4.32 0.92
CA ALA A 580 -14.46 -4.80 2.09
C ALA A 580 -13.17 -5.59 1.79
N ASP A 581 -12.02 -5.09 2.23
CA ASP A 581 -10.84 -5.95 2.26
C ASP A 581 -11.09 -7.13 3.21
N ASP A 582 -11.52 -8.25 2.66
CA ASP A 582 -11.99 -9.47 3.33
C ASP A 582 -10.87 -10.45 3.70
N VAL A 583 -9.62 -10.10 3.41
CA VAL A 583 -8.43 -10.87 3.80
C VAL A 583 -7.68 -10.12 4.88
N TYR A 584 -7.13 -10.84 5.86
CA TYR A 584 -6.36 -10.27 6.95
C TYR A 584 -4.97 -10.92 7.04
N ASP A 585 -3.95 -10.11 7.35
CA ASP A 585 -2.59 -10.56 7.63
C ASP A 585 -2.29 -10.39 9.14
N ALA A 586 -2.15 -11.49 9.86
CA ALA A 586 -1.52 -11.49 11.18
C ALA A 586 0.00 -11.58 11.01
N VAL A 587 0.75 -10.67 11.64
CA VAL A 587 2.19 -10.51 11.41
C VAL A 587 2.92 -10.62 12.73
N PHE A 588 3.58 -11.76 12.95
CA PHE A 588 4.32 -12.09 14.17
C PHE A 588 5.81 -11.88 13.94
N ASP A 589 6.33 -10.76 14.40
CA ASP A 589 7.77 -10.46 14.32
C ASP A 589 8.49 -10.91 15.59
N LYS A 590 9.67 -11.53 15.42
CA LYS A 590 10.55 -12.01 16.50
C LYS A 590 9.84 -12.91 17.51
N PHE A 591 8.97 -13.79 17.02
CA PHE A 591 8.22 -14.71 17.86
C PHE A 591 9.16 -15.69 18.55
N THR A 592 9.22 -15.61 19.87
CA THR A 592 10.13 -16.40 20.72
C THR A 592 9.35 -17.05 21.85
N VAL A 593 9.62 -18.34 22.05
CA VAL A 593 9.08 -19.17 23.14
C VAL A 593 10.24 -19.66 24.00
N THR A 594 10.18 -19.42 25.30
CA THR A 594 11.14 -19.95 26.28
C THR A 594 10.44 -20.77 27.34
N THR A 595 11.21 -21.57 28.08
CA THR A 595 10.75 -22.13 29.35
C THR A 595 10.37 -21.03 30.34
N ASN A 596 9.61 -21.39 31.38
CA ASN A 596 9.30 -20.50 32.50
C ASN A 596 9.64 -21.16 33.85
N THR A 597 10.93 -21.47 34.03
CA THR A 597 11.43 -22.09 35.26
C THR A 597 11.56 -21.11 36.43
N GLY A 598 11.53 -19.81 36.17
CA GLY A 598 11.80 -18.74 37.13
C GLY A 598 13.29 -18.44 37.29
N LYS A 599 14.11 -18.77 36.29
CA LYS A 599 15.55 -18.50 36.28
C LYS A 599 15.85 -17.23 35.47
N ASP A 600 16.96 -16.55 35.79
CA ASP A 600 17.40 -15.35 35.04
C ASP A 600 17.66 -15.60 33.55
N LYS A 601 17.99 -16.84 33.18
CA LYS A 601 18.15 -17.28 31.79
C LYS A 601 17.30 -18.50 31.53
N GLU A 602 16.18 -18.28 30.85
CA GLU A 602 15.29 -19.33 30.38
C GLU A 602 15.85 -20.00 29.12
N LYS A 603 15.53 -21.29 28.93
CA LYS A 603 15.91 -22.04 27.74
C LYS A 603 14.98 -21.65 26.59
N VAL A 604 15.54 -21.25 25.45
CA VAL A 604 14.78 -21.03 24.21
C VAL A 604 14.27 -22.38 23.70
N LEU A 605 12.95 -22.47 23.52
CA LEU A 605 12.26 -23.63 22.97
C LEU A 605 12.01 -23.45 21.47
N PHE A 606 11.66 -22.22 21.07
CA PHE A 606 11.45 -21.84 19.68
C PHE A 606 11.77 -20.35 19.50
N THR A 607 12.30 -19.96 18.34
CA THR A 607 12.44 -18.55 17.99
C THR A 607 12.49 -18.33 16.48
N THR A 608 11.88 -17.25 16.01
CA THR A 608 12.08 -16.73 14.65
C THR A 608 13.24 -15.74 14.57
N GLU A 609 13.91 -15.40 15.66
CA GLU A 609 15.09 -14.56 15.59
C GLU A 609 16.28 -15.31 14.97
N PHE A 610 17.05 -14.60 14.15
CA PHE A 610 18.33 -15.12 13.68
C PHE A 610 19.29 -15.29 14.85
N SER A 611 20.20 -16.26 14.71
CA SER A 611 21.25 -16.53 15.69
C SER A 611 22.64 -16.52 15.03
N GLY A 612 23.68 -16.39 15.85
CA GLY A 612 25.08 -16.46 15.38
C GLY A 612 25.41 -15.45 14.27
N TRP A 613 25.99 -15.95 13.18
CA TRP A 613 26.44 -15.15 12.04
C TRP A 613 25.27 -14.54 11.24
N ASP A 614 24.18 -15.27 11.07
CA ASP A 614 23.01 -14.79 10.32
C ASP A 614 22.39 -13.57 11.01
N LYS A 615 22.38 -13.57 12.36
CA LYS A 615 21.93 -12.40 13.14
C LYS A 615 22.80 -11.18 12.87
N PHE A 616 24.12 -11.37 12.82
CA PHE A 616 25.06 -10.28 12.56
C PHE A 616 24.87 -9.70 11.14
N VAL A 617 24.77 -10.56 10.12
CA VAL A 617 24.54 -10.13 8.73
C VAL A 617 23.20 -9.40 8.61
N PHE A 618 22.15 -9.94 9.20
CA PHE A 618 20.83 -9.33 9.22
C PHE A 618 20.85 -7.94 9.87
N GLN A 619 21.44 -7.81 11.05
CA GLN A 619 21.56 -6.53 11.77
C GLN A 619 22.40 -5.50 11.01
N ALA A 620 23.48 -5.93 10.35
CA ALA A 620 24.29 -5.05 9.52
C ALA A 620 23.48 -4.51 8.32
N GLY A 621 22.65 -5.37 7.69
CA GLY A 621 21.73 -4.98 6.63
C GLY A 621 20.67 -3.98 7.10
N GLU A 622 20.02 -4.24 8.23
CA GLU A 622 19.02 -3.33 8.82
C GLU A 622 19.64 -1.97 9.21
N LEU A 623 20.87 -1.95 9.74
CA LEU A 623 21.59 -0.72 10.02
C LEU A 623 21.89 0.07 8.75
N TRP A 624 22.32 -0.62 7.69
CA TRP A 624 22.55 -0.01 6.38
C TRP A 624 21.27 0.59 5.79
N ASP A 625 20.17 -0.16 5.79
CA ASP A 625 18.87 0.33 5.30
C ASP A 625 18.41 1.56 6.10
N ARG A 626 18.58 1.58 7.43
CA ARG A 626 18.27 2.78 8.25
C ARG A 626 19.12 3.98 7.89
N VAL A 627 20.42 3.79 7.66
CA VAL A 627 21.32 4.88 7.25
C VAL A 627 20.90 5.40 5.87
N LEU A 628 20.67 4.50 4.93
CA LEU A 628 20.21 4.84 3.59
C LEU A 628 18.88 5.62 3.61
N PHE A 629 17.88 5.13 4.34
CA PHE A 629 16.58 5.80 4.49
C PHE A 629 16.68 7.14 5.21
N TRP A 630 17.60 7.27 6.18
CA TRP A 630 17.85 8.58 6.80
C TRP A 630 18.37 9.59 5.78
N PHE A 631 19.32 9.21 4.93
CA PHE A 631 19.80 10.10 3.86
C PHE A 631 18.69 10.42 2.86
N LEU A 632 17.90 9.44 2.44
CA LEU A 632 16.81 9.66 1.47
C LEU A 632 15.69 10.56 1.99
N ARG A 633 15.43 10.55 3.31
CA ARG A 633 14.44 11.44 3.93
C ARG A 633 14.92 12.89 4.08
N HIS A 634 16.24 13.11 4.09
CA HIS A 634 16.84 14.42 4.36
C HIS A 634 17.69 14.97 3.20
N ALA A 635 17.72 14.25 2.08
CA ALA A 635 18.28 14.70 0.80
C ALA A 635 17.20 15.46 0.03
#